data_AF-A0AA37PS74-F1
#
_entry.id   AF-A0AA37PS74-F1
#
_cell.length_a   1.000
_cell.length_b   1.000
_cell.length_c   1.000
_cell.angle_alpha   90.00
_cell.angle_beta   90.00
_cell.angle_gamma   90.00
#
_symmetry.space_group_name_H-M   'P 1'
#
loop_
_entity.id
_entity.type
_entity.pdbx_description
1 polymer ?
#
loop_
_entity_poly.entity_id
_entity_poly.type
_entity_poly.pdbx_seq_one_letter_code
_entity_poly.pdbx_strand_id
1 'polypeptide(L)'
;MSITHSEPSGAIHTNRSFIARTIHTFAVPIILFWLAVVVILTVFVPPLEVVGQERSVALSPTAAPSLVALKRIGHVFNEGETDSVALILLEGDKTLGVDAHKFYDAVVRKLRADKQHVVGVQDLWGDPLLAAGSQSNDGKAAYLQVNLAGNQGEQLANDSVDAVRSTVDSTPAPPGVKAYVTGPSALASDLHHSSDKSIAKITLVSVVAIFAMLLLVYRSLPTVILLLLTVGVELSTARGVVALLAHGGLVGLSAFAVSLLTSLAIAAGTDYGIFLFGRYQEARQAGEDREAAFHTMYRGTAHVILGSGITIAAATLCLSFARMPYFQTLGIPCAVGMLVAVLVALTLGPAVLAVGSRFGLCDPKRRLDVRGWRRVGTVVVRWPLPVLALTCAVALVGLISLPGYRPSYDDRAYLPSFIPANQGLAIADRHFPQARMKPEVLMLESDHDLRNPTDFLILDKLAKGIFHVQGISRVQAITRPDGATMDHTSIPFQLSMQNAGIAQDMKFQRDRMDDMRKQADEMGKTVATMQRMYDLMMQLAANTHRVVADTEEMQQITDDLRDRIADFDDFWRPIRSYFYWERHCYDVAICWSVRSMFDAVDGVDRIDEKLNTLVADVKGFDRLMPEMIAQLPPMIETMANMRTMMLTLHSTMSGIFNQMDDMTKHASAMGRAFDGSKNDDSFYLPPEVFENADFRRAMSNFLSPDGHAARFIILHRGDPASDEGIASIDTIRTAAEESLKGTPLESSKIYVAGIGAVFKDISQGAKWDLVIAGISSLCLIFIIMLVFTRALVPAGVIVGTVAMSLGASFGLSVLVWQYILGTPLHWLVLAMSVIVLLAVGSDYNLLLVSRFRQEIHAGLNTGIIRSMGGTGKVVTNAGLVFAFTMASMIVSDVKMIGQLGTTIGLGLLFDTLIVRAFMTPSIAALLGRWFWWPIRVRSRPARRSTVPVQADPSDRSLVPQTSTC
;
A
#
# COMPACT_ATOMS: atom_id res chain seq x y z
N MET A 1 -24.47 -51.20 -85.19
CA MET A 1 -23.66 -50.14 -85.84
C MET A 1 -24.51 -48.88 -85.86
N SER A 2 -24.38 -48.05 -84.82
CA SER A 2 -25.00 -46.72 -84.69
C SER A 2 -24.22 -46.02 -83.60
N ILE A 3 -23.30 -45.15 -84.04
CA ILE A 3 -22.33 -44.45 -83.20
C ILE A 3 -22.99 -43.11 -82.84
N THR A 4 -23.48 -43.01 -81.60
CA THR A 4 -23.89 -41.74 -81.00
C THR A 4 -22.64 -41.02 -80.51
N HIS A 5 -22.23 -39.98 -81.24
CA HIS A 5 -21.22 -39.02 -80.78
C HIS A 5 -21.77 -38.20 -79.61
N SER A 6 -21.32 -38.50 -78.40
CA SER A 6 -21.41 -37.61 -77.24
C SER A 6 -20.26 -36.60 -77.30
N GLU A 7 -20.59 -35.32 -77.39
CA GLU A 7 -19.65 -34.22 -77.20
C GLU A 7 -19.00 -34.31 -75.81
N PRO A 8 -17.66 -34.21 -75.69
CA PRO A 8 -17.02 -34.11 -74.40
C PRO A 8 -17.18 -32.68 -73.87
N SER A 9 -18.07 -32.51 -72.89
CA SER A 9 -18.06 -31.34 -72.01
C SER A 9 -16.66 -31.18 -71.41
N GLY A 10 -15.99 -30.07 -71.71
CA GLY A 10 -14.66 -29.73 -71.23
C GLY A 10 -14.61 -29.67 -69.71
N ALA A 11 -14.34 -30.80 -69.08
CA ALA A 11 -13.99 -30.90 -67.68
C ALA A 11 -12.59 -30.30 -67.52
N ILE A 12 -12.53 -29.08 -66.98
CA ILE A 12 -11.28 -28.51 -66.50
C ILE A 12 -10.79 -29.43 -65.39
N HIS A 13 -9.82 -30.30 -65.71
CA HIS A 13 -9.09 -31.10 -64.73
C HIS A 13 -8.36 -30.16 -63.76
N THR A 14 -9.03 -29.82 -62.67
CA THR A 14 -8.47 -29.02 -61.59
C THR A 14 -7.52 -29.92 -60.79
N ASN A 15 -6.24 -29.56 -60.81
CA ASN A 15 -5.17 -30.24 -60.09
C ASN A 15 -5.53 -30.32 -58.60
N ARG A 16 -5.97 -31.49 -58.14
CA ARG A 16 -6.44 -31.73 -56.76
C ARG A 16 -5.22 -31.71 -55.84
N SER A 17 -5.23 -30.87 -54.78
CA SER A 17 -4.08 -30.79 -53.88
C SER A 17 -3.85 -32.11 -53.16
N PHE A 18 -2.59 -32.53 -53.10
CA PHE A 18 -2.18 -33.80 -52.47
C PHE A 18 -2.67 -33.92 -51.02
N ILE A 19 -2.59 -32.82 -50.26
CA ILE A 19 -3.03 -32.76 -48.87
C ILE A 19 -4.54 -32.97 -48.75
N ALA A 20 -5.36 -32.29 -49.57
CA ALA A 20 -6.82 -32.46 -49.52
C ALA A 20 -7.24 -33.88 -49.90
N ARG A 21 -6.57 -34.49 -50.89
CA ARG A 21 -6.84 -35.88 -51.29
C ARG A 21 -6.48 -36.86 -50.18
N THR A 22 -5.37 -36.65 -49.50
CA THR A 22 -4.91 -37.49 -48.38
C THR A 22 -5.90 -37.41 -47.21
N ILE A 23 -6.32 -36.21 -46.82
CA ILE A 23 -7.30 -36.03 -45.73
C ILE A 23 -8.66 -36.66 -46.08
N HIS A 24 -9.13 -36.48 -47.32
CA HIS A 24 -10.40 -37.09 -47.75
C HIS A 24 -10.36 -38.62 -47.75
N THR A 25 -9.23 -39.21 -48.15
CA THR A 25 -9.05 -40.67 -48.22
C THR A 25 -8.87 -41.29 -46.83
N PHE A 26 -8.05 -40.66 -45.98
CA PHE A 26 -7.75 -41.13 -44.62
C PHE A 26 -8.61 -40.45 -43.54
N ALA A 27 -9.82 -39.98 -43.89
CA ALA A 27 -10.67 -39.23 -42.98
C ALA A 27 -10.99 -40.00 -41.67
N VAL A 28 -11.32 -41.29 -41.77
CA VAL A 28 -11.63 -42.12 -40.59
C VAL A 28 -10.38 -42.36 -39.72
N PRO A 29 -9.22 -42.78 -40.28
CA PRO A 29 -7.97 -42.85 -39.52
C PRO A 29 -7.56 -41.54 -38.83
N ILE A 30 -7.76 -40.38 -39.47
CA ILE A 30 -7.43 -39.07 -38.88
C ILE A 30 -8.32 -38.77 -37.67
N ILE A 31 -9.63 -39.07 -37.77
CA ILE A 31 -10.56 -38.90 -36.64
C ILE A 31 -10.15 -39.82 -35.49
N LEU A 32 -9.87 -41.09 -35.77
CA LEU A 32 -9.43 -42.05 -34.75
C LEU A 32 -8.08 -41.66 -34.13
N PHE A 33 -7.16 -41.12 -34.92
CA PHE A 33 -5.88 -40.61 -34.43
C PHE A 33 -6.06 -39.49 -33.42
N TRP A 34 -6.86 -38.46 -33.74
CA TRP A 34 -7.09 -37.35 -32.80
C TRP A 34 -7.88 -37.79 -31.56
N LEU A 35 -8.85 -38.70 -31.71
CA LEU A 35 -9.53 -39.29 -30.56
C LEU A 35 -8.56 -40.09 -29.68
N ALA A 36 -7.64 -40.84 -30.27
CA ALA A 36 -6.59 -41.55 -29.54
C ALA A 36 -5.64 -40.58 -28.83
N VAL A 37 -5.25 -39.47 -29.48
CA VAL A 37 -4.45 -38.40 -28.86
C VAL A 37 -5.18 -37.80 -27.65
N VAL A 38 -6.49 -37.50 -27.76
CA VAL A 38 -7.28 -37.03 -26.61
C VAL A 38 -7.30 -38.04 -25.48
N VAL A 39 -7.56 -39.32 -25.78
CA VAL A 39 -7.56 -40.39 -24.77
C VAL A 39 -6.19 -40.52 -24.10
N ILE A 40 -5.11 -40.51 -24.87
CA ILE A 40 -3.74 -40.56 -24.34
C ILE A 40 -3.47 -39.36 -23.43
N LEU A 41 -3.77 -38.15 -23.89
CA LEU A 41 -3.54 -36.95 -23.08
C LEU A 41 -4.39 -36.95 -21.81
N THR A 42 -5.65 -37.39 -21.85
CA THR A 42 -6.52 -37.42 -20.67
C THR A 42 -6.14 -38.52 -19.67
N VAL A 43 -5.59 -39.65 -20.13
CA VAL A 43 -5.19 -40.77 -19.25
C VAL A 43 -3.80 -40.56 -18.65
N PHE A 44 -2.85 -40.04 -19.42
CA PHE A 44 -1.44 -39.95 -19.01
C PHE A 44 -1.02 -38.57 -18.49
N VAL A 45 -1.81 -37.52 -18.75
CA VAL A 45 -1.50 -36.15 -18.32
C VAL A 45 -2.59 -35.68 -17.35
N PRO A 46 -2.22 -35.10 -16.19
CA PRO A 46 -3.22 -34.53 -15.30
C PRO A 46 -3.99 -33.39 -16.01
N PRO A 47 -5.23 -33.10 -15.59
CA PRO A 47 -5.99 -31.98 -16.14
C PRO A 47 -5.19 -30.68 -16.05
N LEU A 48 -5.36 -29.81 -17.06
CA LEU A 48 -4.64 -28.54 -17.15
C LEU A 48 -4.87 -27.66 -15.91
N GLU A 49 -6.04 -27.78 -15.29
CA GLU A 49 -6.40 -27.08 -14.06
C GLU A 49 -5.52 -27.53 -12.87
N VAL A 50 -5.27 -28.84 -12.74
CA VAL A 50 -4.41 -29.41 -11.68
C VAL A 50 -2.95 -29.07 -11.93
N VAL A 51 -2.46 -29.27 -13.17
CA VAL A 51 -1.08 -28.89 -13.53
C VAL A 51 -0.88 -27.38 -13.38
N GLY A 52 -1.90 -26.59 -13.70
CA GLY A 52 -1.91 -25.14 -13.54
C GLY A 52 -1.81 -24.69 -12.09
N GLN A 53 -2.37 -25.46 -11.15
CA GLN A 53 -2.20 -25.25 -9.71
C GLN A 53 -0.81 -25.68 -9.26
N GLU A 54 -0.38 -26.92 -9.55
CA GLU A 54 0.93 -27.45 -9.12
C GLU A 54 2.14 -26.67 -9.66
N ARG A 55 2.00 -26.11 -10.87
CA ARG A 55 3.05 -25.35 -11.57
C ARG A 55 2.68 -23.87 -11.74
N SER A 56 1.88 -23.33 -10.82
CA SER A 56 1.58 -21.92 -10.83
C SER A 56 2.83 -21.10 -10.51
N VAL A 57 3.07 -20.06 -11.31
CA VAL A 57 4.20 -19.15 -11.13
C VAL A 57 3.77 -17.87 -10.45
N ALA A 58 4.69 -17.25 -9.70
CA ALA A 58 4.46 -15.98 -9.05
C ALA A 58 3.96 -14.91 -10.05
N LEU A 59 2.86 -14.25 -9.70
CA LEU A 59 2.28 -13.18 -10.50
C LEU A 59 2.99 -11.83 -10.29
N SER A 60 3.78 -11.73 -9.22
CA SER A 60 4.53 -10.54 -8.85
C SER A 60 5.80 -10.37 -9.69
N PRO A 61 6.08 -9.14 -10.19
CA PRO A 61 7.28 -8.88 -10.99
C PRO A 61 8.56 -8.98 -10.15
N THR A 62 9.31 -10.08 -10.28
CA THR A 62 10.54 -10.38 -9.51
C THR A 62 11.64 -9.32 -9.60
N ALA A 63 11.69 -8.57 -10.71
CA ALA A 63 12.66 -7.49 -10.94
C ALA A 63 12.16 -6.09 -10.52
N ALA A 64 10.94 -5.97 -9.99
CA ALA A 64 10.39 -4.68 -9.58
C ALA A 64 11.10 -4.13 -8.33
N PRO A 65 11.46 -2.83 -8.31
CA PRO A 65 12.14 -2.23 -7.16
C PRO A 65 11.41 -2.42 -5.82
N SER A 66 10.08 -2.31 -5.80
CA SER A 66 9.27 -2.51 -4.59
C SER A 66 9.33 -3.94 -4.06
N LEU A 67 9.33 -4.94 -4.96
CA LEU A 67 9.38 -6.34 -4.59
C LEU A 67 10.79 -6.76 -4.13
N VAL A 68 11.82 -6.24 -4.80
CA VAL A 68 13.22 -6.42 -4.36
C VAL A 68 13.41 -5.77 -2.98
N ALA A 69 12.85 -4.58 -2.76
CA ALA A 69 12.85 -3.93 -1.46
C ALA A 69 12.10 -4.76 -0.41
N LEU A 70 10.92 -5.29 -0.72
CA LEU A 70 10.13 -6.12 0.20
C LEU A 70 10.91 -7.38 0.63
N LYS A 71 11.49 -8.11 -0.34
CA LYS A 71 12.30 -9.31 -0.05
C LYS A 71 13.57 -8.97 0.74
N ARG A 72 14.23 -7.86 0.41
CA ARG A 72 15.41 -7.39 1.15
C ARG A 72 15.07 -7.01 2.59
N ILE A 73 13.97 -6.29 2.82
CA ILE A 73 13.46 -5.97 4.16
C ILE A 73 13.16 -7.27 4.91
N GLY A 74 12.45 -8.19 4.28
CA GLY A 74 12.14 -9.50 4.86
C GLY A 74 13.39 -10.30 5.24
N HIS A 75 14.43 -10.29 4.42
CA HIS A 75 15.71 -10.93 4.74
C HIS A 75 16.42 -10.25 5.91
N VAL A 76 16.56 -8.92 5.88
CA VAL A 76 17.31 -8.15 6.90
C VAL A 76 16.62 -8.19 8.28
N PHE A 77 15.30 -8.26 8.32
CA PHE A 77 14.52 -8.37 9.56
C PHE A 77 14.22 -9.82 9.99
N ASN A 78 14.76 -10.85 9.32
CA ASN A 78 14.45 -12.27 9.55
C ASN A 78 12.94 -12.60 9.47
N GLU A 79 12.25 -11.92 8.57
CA GLU A 79 10.81 -12.01 8.32
C GLU A 79 10.47 -12.87 7.08
N GLY A 80 11.48 -13.32 6.33
CA GLY A 80 11.37 -14.19 5.16
C GLY A 80 11.47 -13.47 3.82
N GLU A 81 11.95 -14.14 2.78
CA GLU A 81 12.04 -13.61 1.40
C GLU A 81 10.76 -13.87 0.58
N THR A 82 9.61 -13.63 1.20
CA THR A 82 8.29 -13.87 0.63
C THR A 82 7.57 -12.56 0.32
N ASP A 83 6.76 -12.55 -0.73
CA ASP A 83 5.79 -11.48 -0.99
C ASP A 83 4.39 -11.83 -0.50
N SER A 84 4.21 -13.00 0.11
CA SER A 84 2.94 -13.45 0.64
C SER A 84 2.74 -13.00 2.08
N VAL A 85 1.72 -12.18 2.28
CA VAL A 85 1.33 -11.63 3.58
C VAL A 85 -0.17 -11.83 3.79
N ALA A 86 -0.54 -12.43 4.92
CA ALA A 86 -1.90 -12.49 5.42
C ALA A 86 -2.08 -11.58 6.63
N LEU A 87 -3.28 -11.01 6.74
CA LEU A 87 -3.71 -10.20 7.87
C LEU A 87 -4.83 -10.95 8.58
N ILE A 88 -4.67 -11.20 9.87
CA ILE A 88 -5.72 -11.78 10.71
C ILE A 88 -6.34 -10.63 11.50
N LEU A 89 -7.58 -10.30 11.18
CA LEU A 89 -8.34 -9.24 11.83
C LEU A 89 -9.22 -9.83 12.92
N LEU A 90 -9.10 -9.31 14.13
CA LEU A 90 -10.00 -9.59 15.25
C LEU A 90 -10.98 -8.42 15.39
N GLU A 91 -12.27 -8.75 15.50
CA GLU A 91 -13.37 -7.81 15.75
C GLU A 91 -14.13 -8.26 17.00
N GLY A 92 -14.33 -7.34 17.94
CA GLY A 92 -15.14 -7.54 19.13
C GLY A 92 -16.40 -6.66 19.11
N ASP A 93 -17.55 -7.20 19.54
CA ASP A 93 -18.77 -6.41 19.76
C ASP A 93 -18.54 -5.30 20.82
N LYS A 94 -17.67 -5.63 21.80
CA LYS A 94 -17.17 -4.76 22.87
C LYS A 94 -15.66 -4.55 22.72
N THR A 95 -15.11 -3.63 23.50
CA THR A 95 -13.66 -3.41 23.58
C THR A 95 -12.94 -4.73 23.85
N LEU A 96 -11.88 -5.01 23.10
CA LEU A 96 -11.10 -6.23 23.21
C LEU A 96 -10.47 -6.31 24.61
N GLY A 97 -10.87 -7.35 25.36
CA GLY A 97 -10.43 -7.57 26.74
C GLY A 97 -9.48 -8.77 26.87
N VAL A 98 -9.27 -9.22 28.11
CA VAL A 98 -8.33 -10.30 28.45
C VAL A 98 -8.65 -11.61 27.71
N ASP A 99 -9.92 -11.93 27.50
CA ASP A 99 -10.30 -13.17 26.79
C ASP A 99 -9.97 -13.11 25.29
N ALA A 100 -10.01 -11.92 24.69
CA ALA A 100 -9.55 -11.71 23.31
C ALA A 100 -8.03 -11.85 23.20
N HIS A 101 -7.26 -11.37 24.19
CA HIS A 101 -5.82 -11.60 24.27
C HIS A 101 -5.48 -13.08 24.42
N LYS A 102 -6.18 -13.85 25.26
CA LYS A 102 -5.95 -15.30 25.37
C LYS A 102 -6.18 -16.04 24.06
N PHE A 103 -7.23 -15.66 23.33
CA PHE A 103 -7.51 -16.20 22.00
C PHE A 103 -6.40 -15.84 21.01
N TYR A 104 -5.99 -14.57 20.98
CA TYR A 104 -4.88 -14.08 20.17
C TYR A 104 -3.57 -14.81 20.45
N ASP A 105 -3.17 -14.94 21.72
CA ASP A 105 -1.97 -15.65 22.13
C ASP A 105 -2.01 -17.14 21.75
N ALA A 106 -3.19 -17.76 21.76
CA ALA A 106 -3.36 -19.13 21.28
C ALA A 106 -3.15 -19.24 19.76
N VAL A 107 -3.72 -18.30 18.98
CA VAL A 107 -3.53 -18.22 17.53
C VAL A 107 -2.06 -17.97 17.20
N VAL A 108 -1.42 -16.96 17.81
CA VAL A 108 0.01 -16.63 17.60
C VAL A 108 0.92 -17.82 17.91
N ARG A 109 0.68 -18.54 19.01
CA ARG A 109 1.48 -19.73 19.35
C ARG A 109 1.36 -20.85 18.31
N LYS A 110 0.13 -21.13 17.83
CA LYS A 110 -0.07 -22.13 16.77
C LYS A 110 0.59 -21.71 15.46
N LEU A 111 0.47 -20.44 15.06
CA LEU A 111 1.11 -19.90 13.86
C LEU A 111 2.64 -19.97 13.95
N ARG A 112 3.23 -19.63 15.10
CA ARG A 112 4.69 -19.74 15.30
C ARG A 112 5.20 -21.19 15.28
N ALA A 113 4.34 -22.16 15.60
CA ALA A 113 4.65 -23.59 15.58
C ALA A 113 4.63 -24.17 14.16
N ASP A 114 3.82 -23.61 13.25
CA ASP A 114 3.78 -24.02 11.84
C ASP A 114 4.95 -23.42 11.05
N LYS A 115 6.10 -24.10 11.06
CA LYS A 115 7.29 -23.70 10.28
C LYS A 115 7.20 -23.99 8.79
N GLN A 116 6.17 -24.71 8.33
CA GLN A 116 6.02 -25.07 6.93
C GLN A 116 5.32 -23.96 6.15
N HIS A 117 4.26 -23.39 6.72
CA HIS A 117 3.42 -22.39 6.05
C HIS A 117 3.64 -20.96 6.55
N VAL A 118 4.19 -20.78 7.75
CA VAL A 118 4.41 -19.46 8.36
C VAL A 118 5.92 -19.20 8.50
N VAL A 119 6.38 -18.14 7.86
CA VAL A 119 7.79 -17.72 7.91
C VAL A 119 8.02 -16.75 9.06
N GLY A 120 7.12 -15.79 9.24
CA GLY A 120 7.23 -14.74 10.25
C GLY A 120 5.86 -14.32 10.79
N VAL A 121 5.81 -13.96 12.06
CA VAL A 121 4.59 -13.45 12.73
C VAL A 121 4.93 -12.12 13.40
N GLN A 122 4.33 -11.04 12.92
CA GLN A 122 4.56 -9.70 13.47
C GLN A 122 3.53 -9.41 14.58
N ASP A 123 3.92 -9.77 15.80
CA ASP A 123 3.10 -9.68 17.00
C ASP A 123 3.25 -8.31 17.68
N LEU A 124 2.47 -7.34 17.22
CA LEU A 124 2.42 -5.99 17.82
C LEU A 124 1.39 -5.90 18.95
N TRP A 125 0.33 -6.72 18.93
CA TRP A 125 -0.75 -6.60 19.91
C TRP A 125 -0.47 -7.36 21.22
N GLY A 126 0.37 -8.39 21.19
CA GLY A 126 0.78 -9.13 22.38
C GLY A 126 1.71 -8.32 23.31
N ASP A 127 2.39 -7.29 22.79
CA ASP A 127 3.19 -6.37 23.60
C ASP A 127 2.40 -5.08 23.92
N PRO A 128 2.12 -4.77 25.19
CA PRO A 128 1.42 -3.56 25.59
C PRO A 128 2.06 -2.26 25.07
N LEU A 129 3.38 -2.24 24.87
CA LEU A 129 4.11 -1.08 24.35
C LEU A 129 3.87 -0.84 22.85
N LEU A 130 3.44 -1.87 22.12
CA LEU A 130 3.29 -1.83 20.66
C LEU A 130 1.83 -2.02 20.22
N ALA A 131 0.94 -2.33 21.15
CA ALA A 131 -0.47 -2.58 20.92
C ALA A 131 -1.17 -1.42 20.20
N ALA A 132 -0.75 -0.18 20.43
CA ALA A 132 -1.26 1.00 19.73
C ALA A 132 -1.03 0.97 18.19
N GLY A 133 -0.04 0.19 17.73
CA GLY A 133 0.25 0.00 16.31
C GLY A 133 -0.77 -0.88 15.59
N SER A 134 -1.32 -1.88 16.27
CA SER A 134 -2.22 -2.90 15.71
C SER A 134 -3.68 -2.79 16.17
N GLN A 135 -3.94 -2.09 17.28
CA GLN A 135 -5.28 -1.88 17.82
C GLN A 135 -5.96 -0.64 17.22
N SER A 136 -7.28 -0.73 17.03
CA SER A 136 -8.11 0.37 16.57
C SER A 136 -8.30 1.44 17.65
N ASN A 137 -8.59 2.67 17.24
CA ASN A 137 -8.78 3.79 18.18
C ASN A 137 -10.00 3.60 19.10
N ASP A 138 -10.98 2.79 18.69
CA ASP A 138 -12.15 2.43 19.51
C ASP A 138 -11.92 1.20 20.40
N GLY A 139 -10.74 0.57 20.31
CA GLY A 139 -10.35 -0.61 21.08
C GLY A 139 -11.11 -1.89 20.73
N LYS A 140 -11.95 -1.89 19.69
CA LYS A 140 -12.81 -3.03 19.30
C LYS A 140 -12.20 -3.93 18.25
N ALA A 141 -11.14 -3.52 17.58
CA ALA A 141 -10.47 -4.32 16.57
C ALA A 141 -8.95 -4.31 16.75
N ALA A 142 -8.32 -5.42 16.37
CA ALA A 142 -6.87 -5.56 16.33
C ALA A 142 -6.49 -6.43 15.12
N TYR A 143 -5.35 -6.17 14.48
CA TYR A 143 -4.87 -7.01 13.39
C TYR A 143 -3.50 -7.63 13.70
N LEU A 144 -3.26 -8.82 13.13
CA LEU A 144 -1.98 -9.52 13.16
C LEU A 144 -1.49 -9.73 11.74
N GLN A 145 -0.25 -9.34 11.47
CA GLN A 145 0.39 -9.58 10.18
C GLN A 145 1.23 -10.87 10.24
N VAL A 146 1.05 -11.71 9.22
CA VAL A 146 1.68 -13.03 9.10
C VAL A 146 2.32 -13.15 7.72
N ASN A 147 3.62 -13.39 7.67
CA ASN A 147 4.35 -13.67 6.45
C ASN A 147 4.28 -15.16 6.15
N LEU A 148 3.81 -15.52 4.96
CA LEU A 148 3.51 -16.88 4.55
C LEU A 148 4.59 -17.46 3.63
N ALA A 149 4.74 -18.78 3.66
CA ALA A 149 5.63 -19.47 2.74
C ALA A 149 5.07 -19.44 1.31
N GLY A 150 5.96 -19.33 0.32
CA GLY A 150 5.60 -19.23 -1.11
C GLY A 150 5.24 -17.81 -1.56
N ASN A 151 5.34 -17.55 -2.87
CA ASN A 151 5.01 -16.23 -3.43
C ASN A 151 3.55 -16.15 -3.89
N GLN A 152 3.00 -14.94 -3.97
CA GLN A 152 1.62 -14.71 -4.42
C GLN A 152 1.37 -15.30 -5.82
N GLY A 153 0.34 -16.15 -5.91
CA GLY A 153 -0.01 -16.90 -7.12
C GLY A 153 0.56 -18.32 -7.17
N GLU A 154 1.55 -18.66 -6.33
CA GLU A 154 2.06 -20.02 -6.19
C GLU A 154 1.14 -20.89 -5.32
N GLN A 155 1.12 -22.21 -5.59
CA GLN A 155 0.34 -23.15 -4.80
C GLN A 155 0.70 -23.13 -3.31
N LEU A 156 1.99 -23.05 -2.98
CA LEU A 156 2.47 -23.02 -1.60
C LEU A 156 1.89 -21.82 -0.81
N ALA A 157 1.71 -20.67 -1.46
CA ALA A 157 1.09 -19.51 -0.83
C ALA A 157 -0.40 -19.72 -0.56
N ASN A 158 -1.12 -20.36 -1.50
CA ASN A 158 -2.53 -20.71 -1.33
C ASN A 158 -2.72 -21.72 -0.19
N ASP A 159 -1.91 -22.79 -0.17
CA ASP A 159 -1.91 -23.79 0.90
C ASP A 159 -1.59 -23.14 2.25
N SER A 160 -0.68 -22.16 2.27
CA SER A 160 -0.32 -21.43 3.49
C SER A 160 -1.46 -20.54 4.00
N VAL A 161 -2.22 -19.88 3.12
CA VAL A 161 -3.43 -19.14 3.49
C VAL A 161 -4.47 -20.07 4.11
N ASP A 162 -4.69 -21.23 3.51
CA ASP A 162 -5.66 -22.21 4.00
C ASP A 162 -5.23 -22.83 5.34
N ALA A 163 -3.92 -23.06 5.55
CA ALA A 163 -3.37 -23.48 6.84
C ALA A 163 -3.60 -22.42 7.94
N VAL A 164 -3.42 -21.13 7.61
CA VAL A 164 -3.72 -20.03 8.54
C VAL A 164 -5.21 -19.95 8.86
N ARG A 165 -6.09 -20.08 7.85
CA ARG A 165 -7.55 -20.14 8.05
C ARG A 165 -7.95 -21.30 8.96
N SER A 166 -7.44 -22.50 8.69
CA SER A 166 -7.67 -23.68 9.52
C SER A 166 -7.20 -23.46 10.97
N THR A 167 -6.07 -22.78 11.16
CA THR A 167 -5.55 -22.43 12.48
C THR A 167 -6.46 -21.46 13.24
N VAL A 168 -6.99 -20.45 12.56
CA VAL A 168 -7.94 -19.47 13.13
C VAL A 168 -9.28 -20.15 13.45
N ASP A 169 -9.85 -20.91 12.50
CA ASP A 169 -11.15 -21.57 12.64
C ASP A 169 -11.15 -22.71 13.67
N SER A 170 -10.02 -23.42 13.81
CA SER A 170 -9.85 -24.49 14.82
C SER A 170 -9.61 -23.97 16.24
N THR A 171 -9.40 -22.67 16.40
CA THR A 171 -9.19 -22.06 17.72
C THR A 171 -10.53 -21.47 18.20
N PRO A 172 -11.07 -21.91 19.35
CA PRO A 172 -12.37 -21.44 19.81
C PRO A 172 -12.32 -19.96 20.20
N ALA A 173 -13.05 -19.12 19.45
CA ALA A 173 -13.18 -17.71 19.74
C ALA A 173 -14.14 -17.47 20.93
N PRO A 174 -13.86 -16.51 21.82
CA PRO A 174 -14.74 -16.18 22.93
C PRO A 174 -16.05 -15.51 22.41
N PRO A 175 -17.15 -15.57 23.19
CA PRO A 175 -18.42 -14.97 22.78
C PRO A 175 -18.27 -13.48 22.46
N GLY A 176 -18.72 -13.08 21.26
CA GLY A 176 -18.66 -11.69 20.80
C GLY A 176 -17.32 -11.26 20.19
N VAL A 177 -16.36 -12.18 19.99
CA VAL A 177 -15.14 -11.94 19.21
C VAL A 177 -15.15 -12.82 17.96
N LYS A 178 -14.81 -12.24 16.82
CA LYS A 178 -14.65 -12.94 15.54
C LYS A 178 -13.28 -12.65 14.96
N ALA A 179 -12.71 -13.62 14.26
CA ALA A 179 -11.45 -13.48 13.55
C ALA A 179 -11.66 -13.72 12.06
N TYR A 180 -11.02 -12.91 11.22
CA TYR A 180 -11.12 -13.00 9.76
C TYR A 180 -9.72 -13.00 9.17
N VAL A 181 -9.45 -13.90 8.23
CA VAL A 181 -8.20 -13.92 7.46
C VAL A 181 -8.40 -13.14 6.16
N THR A 182 -7.65 -12.06 6.02
CA THR A 182 -7.66 -11.13 4.89
C THR A 182 -6.20 -10.78 4.48
N GLY A 183 -6.02 -9.72 3.69
CA GLY A 183 -4.73 -9.30 3.15
C GLY A 183 -4.50 -9.75 1.70
N PRO A 184 -3.42 -9.30 1.05
CA PRO A 184 -3.16 -9.53 -0.38
C PRO A 184 -3.14 -11.00 -0.77
N SER A 185 -2.46 -11.86 0.01
CA SER A 185 -2.39 -13.30 -0.30
C SER A 185 -3.72 -14.01 -0.12
N ALA A 186 -4.49 -13.65 0.91
CA ALA A 186 -5.82 -14.22 1.12
C ALA A 186 -6.81 -13.79 0.02
N LEU A 187 -6.70 -12.54 -0.43
CA LEU A 187 -7.49 -12.02 -1.55
C LEU A 187 -7.12 -12.71 -2.86
N ALA A 188 -5.83 -12.92 -3.12
CA ALA A 188 -5.35 -13.64 -4.30
C ALA A 188 -5.81 -15.09 -4.30
N SER A 189 -5.67 -15.81 -3.16
CA SER A 189 -6.16 -17.19 -3.01
C SER A 189 -7.68 -17.29 -3.24
N ASP A 190 -8.47 -16.37 -2.66
CA ASP A 190 -9.93 -16.33 -2.86
C ASP A 190 -10.32 -15.99 -4.30
N LEU A 191 -9.57 -15.11 -4.96
CA LEU A 191 -9.74 -14.81 -6.38
C LEU A 191 -9.49 -16.06 -7.24
N HIS A 192 -8.43 -16.82 -6.94
CA HIS A 192 -8.14 -18.10 -7.61
C HIS A 192 -9.28 -19.10 -7.42
N HIS A 193 -9.72 -19.33 -6.18
CA HIS A 193 -10.81 -20.27 -5.88
C HIS A 193 -12.15 -19.87 -6.54
N SER A 194 -12.48 -18.57 -6.49
CA SER A 194 -13.69 -18.02 -7.13
C SER A 194 -13.63 -18.09 -8.65
N SER A 195 -12.45 -17.86 -9.23
CA SER A 195 -12.19 -18.01 -10.66
C SER A 195 -12.38 -19.46 -11.10
N ASP A 196 -11.80 -20.43 -10.40
CA ASP A 196 -11.91 -21.86 -10.73
C ASP A 196 -13.37 -22.34 -10.73
N LYS A 197 -14.14 -21.92 -9.72
CA LYS A 197 -15.59 -22.19 -9.66
C LYS A 197 -16.35 -21.50 -10.80
N SER A 198 -15.91 -20.32 -11.22
CA SER A 198 -16.51 -19.56 -12.34
C SER A 198 -16.18 -20.17 -13.70
N ILE A 199 -15.00 -20.78 -13.90
CA ILE A 199 -14.58 -21.38 -15.18
C ILE A 199 -15.58 -22.43 -15.66
N ALA A 200 -16.07 -23.30 -14.77
CA ALA A 200 -17.07 -24.31 -15.11
C ALA A 200 -18.40 -23.68 -15.56
N LYS A 201 -18.87 -22.65 -14.83
CA LYS A 201 -20.08 -21.90 -15.19
C LYS A 201 -19.93 -21.18 -16.54
N ILE A 202 -18.81 -20.46 -16.72
CA ILE A 202 -18.51 -19.73 -17.97
C ILE A 202 -18.46 -20.71 -19.13
N THR A 203 -17.74 -21.82 -19.01
CA THR A 203 -17.63 -22.83 -20.08
C THR A 203 -19.00 -23.38 -20.46
N LEU A 204 -19.85 -23.71 -19.48
CA LEU A 204 -21.21 -24.19 -19.74
C LEU A 204 -22.05 -23.14 -20.48
N VAL A 205 -22.05 -21.89 -20.00
CA VAL A 205 -22.81 -20.80 -20.63
C VAL A 205 -22.27 -20.49 -22.02
N SER A 206 -20.96 -20.49 -22.23
CA SER A 206 -20.31 -20.31 -23.54
C SER A 206 -20.73 -21.40 -24.51
N VAL A 207 -20.69 -22.68 -24.11
CA VAL A 207 -21.13 -23.81 -24.96
C VAL A 207 -22.61 -23.69 -25.30
N VAL A 208 -23.46 -23.30 -24.35
CA VAL A 208 -24.89 -23.08 -24.59
C VAL A 208 -25.12 -21.89 -25.54
N ALA A 209 -24.38 -20.79 -25.37
CA ALA A 209 -24.45 -19.63 -26.24
C ALA A 209 -24.00 -19.96 -27.67
N ILE A 210 -22.88 -20.69 -27.81
CA ILE A 210 -22.39 -21.19 -29.11
C ILE A 210 -23.42 -22.13 -29.73
N PHE A 211 -23.95 -23.09 -28.97
CA PHE A 211 -24.97 -24.03 -29.46
C PHE A 211 -26.21 -23.28 -29.97
N ALA A 212 -26.74 -22.34 -29.19
CA ALA A 212 -27.90 -21.55 -29.56
C ALA A 212 -27.63 -20.71 -30.82
N MET A 213 -26.46 -20.08 -30.91
CA MET A 213 -26.08 -19.25 -32.04
C MET A 213 -25.82 -20.08 -33.31
N LEU A 214 -25.09 -21.19 -33.21
CA LEU A 214 -24.89 -22.12 -34.32
C LEU A 214 -26.21 -22.75 -34.78
N LEU A 215 -27.13 -23.06 -33.86
CA LEU A 215 -28.48 -23.52 -34.19
C LEU A 215 -29.29 -22.44 -34.90
N LEU A 216 -29.15 -21.18 -34.53
CA LEU A 216 -29.76 -20.06 -35.24
C LEU A 216 -29.20 -19.95 -36.68
N VAL A 217 -27.89 -20.11 -36.83
CA VAL A 217 -27.16 -19.97 -38.11
C VAL A 217 -27.43 -21.12 -39.08
N TYR A 218 -27.23 -22.36 -38.64
CA TYR A 218 -27.32 -23.56 -39.49
C TYR A 218 -28.69 -24.23 -39.44
N ARG A 219 -29.48 -24.00 -38.39
CA ARG A 219 -30.84 -24.55 -38.20
C ARG A 219 -30.90 -26.07 -38.38
N SER A 220 -29.81 -26.74 -38.04
CA SER A 220 -29.60 -28.17 -38.22
C SER A 220 -28.88 -28.74 -37.01
N LEU A 221 -29.66 -29.37 -36.11
CA LEU A 221 -29.15 -30.01 -34.91
C LEU A 221 -27.95 -30.95 -35.16
N PRO A 222 -27.95 -31.86 -36.15
CA PRO A 222 -26.81 -32.75 -36.37
C PRO A 222 -25.55 -32.02 -36.82
N THR A 223 -25.67 -30.97 -37.63
CA THR A 223 -24.52 -30.16 -38.09
C THR A 223 -23.90 -29.41 -36.91
N VAL A 224 -24.74 -28.87 -36.01
CA VAL A 224 -24.29 -28.15 -34.81
C VAL A 224 -23.59 -29.10 -33.83
N ILE A 225 -24.16 -30.27 -33.55
CA ILE A 225 -23.55 -31.27 -32.67
C ILE A 225 -22.19 -31.72 -33.23
N LEU A 226 -22.10 -31.97 -34.54
CA LEU A 226 -20.84 -32.36 -35.18
C LEU A 226 -19.76 -31.27 -35.05
N LEU A 227 -20.15 -30.00 -35.21
CA LEU A 227 -19.23 -28.87 -35.07
C LEU A 227 -18.76 -28.72 -33.62
N LEU A 228 -19.68 -28.80 -32.64
CA LEU A 228 -19.34 -28.76 -31.23
C LEU A 228 -18.46 -29.93 -30.77
N LEU A 229 -18.68 -31.15 -31.29
CA LEU A 229 -17.80 -32.29 -31.02
C LEU A 229 -16.39 -32.05 -31.56
N THR A 230 -16.27 -31.45 -32.75
CA THR A 230 -14.97 -31.10 -33.34
C THR A 230 -14.24 -30.08 -32.45
N VAL A 231 -14.94 -29.03 -32.02
CA VAL A 231 -14.39 -28.02 -31.08
C VAL A 231 -14.05 -28.64 -29.72
N GLY A 232 -14.84 -29.60 -29.23
CA GLY A 232 -14.56 -30.31 -27.99
C GLY A 232 -13.27 -31.14 -28.04
N VAL A 233 -13.04 -31.86 -29.15
CA VAL A 233 -11.79 -32.60 -29.40
C VAL A 233 -10.62 -31.64 -29.54
N GLU A 234 -10.80 -30.53 -30.26
CA GLU A 234 -9.80 -29.46 -30.41
C GLU A 234 -9.39 -28.86 -29.06
N LEU A 235 -10.36 -28.45 -28.24
CA LEU A 235 -10.12 -27.90 -26.91
C LEU A 235 -9.41 -28.91 -26.01
N SER A 236 -9.86 -30.17 -25.99
CA SER A 236 -9.26 -31.23 -25.18
C SER A 236 -7.81 -31.48 -25.58
N THR A 237 -7.54 -31.48 -26.88
CA THR A 237 -6.19 -31.65 -27.42
C THR A 237 -5.30 -30.44 -27.08
N ALA A 238 -5.77 -29.22 -27.33
CA ALA A 238 -5.03 -28.00 -27.06
C ALA A 238 -4.67 -27.89 -25.56
N ARG A 239 -5.64 -28.13 -24.67
CA ARG A 239 -5.41 -28.17 -23.23
C ARG A 239 -4.45 -29.29 -22.82
N GLY A 240 -4.64 -30.50 -23.34
CA GLY A 240 -3.79 -31.65 -23.01
C GLY A 240 -2.34 -31.48 -23.45
N VAL A 241 -2.08 -30.90 -24.62
CA VAL A 241 -0.71 -30.62 -25.09
C VAL A 241 -0.05 -29.55 -24.23
N VAL A 242 -0.76 -28.47 -23.89
CA VAL A 242 -0.22 -27.44 -23.00
C VAL A 242 0.01 -28.00 -21.59
N ALA A 243 -0.89 -28.83 -21.07
CA ALA A 243 -0.73 -29.52 -19.79
C ALA A 243 0.50 -30.44 -19.79
N LEU A 244 0.74 -31.17 -20.89
CA LEU A 244 1.93 -32.03 -21.04
C LEU A 244 3.23 -31.21 -20.99
N LEU A 245 3.28 -30.08 -21.69
CA LEU A 245 4.45 -29.20 -21.69
C LEU A 245 4.70 -28.56 -20.33
N ALA A 246 3.63 -28.16 -19.64
CA ALA A 246 3.73 -27.61 -18.29
C ALA A 246 4.13 -28.66 -17.25
N HIS A 247 3.58 -29.88 -17.36
CA HIS A 247 3.95 -31.00 -16.49
C HIS A 247 5.43 -31.39 -16.67
N GLY A 248 5.94 -31.34 -17.91
CA GLY A 248 7.36 -31.52 -18.23
C GLY A 248 8.28 -30.37 -17.79
N GLY A 249 7.76 -29.31 -17.18
CA GLY A 249 8.55 -28.18 -16.68
C GLY A 249 9.05 -27.21 -17.76
N LEU A 250 8.54 -27.32 -18.99
CA LEU A 250 8.96 -26.46 -20.12
C LEU A 250 8.21 -25.11 -20.12
N VAL A 251 7.05 -25.04 -19.47
CA VAL A 251 6.16 -23.87 -19.50
C VAL A 251 5.52 -23.66 -18.13
N GLY A 252 5.63 -22.44 -17.58
CA GLY A 252 4.89 -22.03 -16.38
C GLY A 252 3.45 -21.67 -16.71
N LEU A 253 2.53 -21.99 -15.82
CA LEU A 253 1.11 -21.70 -16.01
C LEU A 253 0.63 -20.66 -15.00
N SER A 254 -0.34 -19.85 -15.42
CA SER A 254 -1.12 -19.00 -14.53
C SER A 254 -2.61 -19.31 -14.74
N ALA A 255 -3.45 -19.07 -13.74
CA ALA A 255 -4.90 -19.27 -13.88
C ALA A 255 -5.49 -18.43 -15.04
N PHE A 256 -4.91 -17.25 -15.26
CA PHE A 256 -5.23 -16.39 -16.41
C PHE A 256 -4.86 -17.06 -17.75
N ALA A 257 -3.70 -17.73 -17.83
CA ALA A 257 -3.29 -18.45 -19.04
C ALA A 257 -4.27 -19.55 -19.41
N VAL A 258 -4.72 -20.33 -18.43
CA VAL A 258 -5.67 -21.44 -18.64
C VAL A 258 -7.02 -20.91 -19.13
N SER A 259 -7.54 -19.86 -18.48
CA SER A 259 -8.82 -19.24 -18.85
C SER A 259 -8.77 -18.62 -20.24
N LEU A 260 -7.73 -17.85 -20.55
CA LEU A 260 -7.57 -17.19 -21.84
C LEU A 260 -7.35 -18.19 -22.98
N LEU A 261 -6.48 -19.18 -22.78
CA LEU A 261 -6.24 -20.27 -23.73
C LEU A 261 -7.55 -20.99 -24.07
N THR A 262 -8.33 -21.34 -23.04
CA THR A 262 -9.63 -21.99 -23.22
C THR A 262 -10.57 -21.14 -24.07
N SER A 263 -10.72 -19.88 -23.70
CA SER A 263 -11.66 -18.96 -24.37
C SER A 263 -11.25 -18.74 -25.83
N LEU A 264 -9.96 -18.52 -26.09
CA LEU A 264 -9.42 -18.37 -27.44
C LEU A 264 -9.56 -19.64 -28.27
N ALA A 265 -9.26 -20.81 -27.71
CA ALA A 265 -9.35 -22.08 -28.42
C ALA A 265 -10.79 -22.43 -28.79
N ILE A 266 -11.76 -22.24 -27.88
CA ILE A 266 -13.18 -22.47 -28.17
C ILE A 266 -13.64 -21.55 -29.30
N ALA A 267 -13.28 -20.27 -29.22
CA ALA A 267 -13.72 -19.28 -30.19
C ALA A 267 -13.08 -19.49 -31.57
N ALA A 268 -11.75 -19.66 -31.63
CA ALA A 268 -11.02 -19.93 -32.86
C ALA A 268 -11.47 -21.24 -33.51
N GLY A 269 -11.62 -22.32 -32.74
CA GLY A 269 -12.10 -23.61 -33.25
C GLY A 269 -13.51 -23.55 -33.81
N THR A 270 -14.41 -22.84 -33.12
CA THR A 270 -15.78 -22.62 -33.61
C THR A 270 -15.78 -21.84 -34.92
N ASP A 271 -14.96 -20.79 -35.03
CA ASP A 271 -14.83 -19.98 -36.23
C ASP A 271 -14.25 -20.76 -37.41
N TYR A 272 -13.20 -21.54 -37.17
CA TYR A 272 -12.61 -22.42 -38.19
C TYR A 272 -13.63 -23.44 -38.68
N GLY A 273 -14.42 -24.02 -37.77
CA GLY A 273 -15.59 -24.83 -38.11
C GLY A 273 -16.57 -24.09 -39.00
N ILE A 274 -16.97 -22.87 -38.64
CA ILE A 274 -17.92 -22.06 -39.43
C ILE A 274 -17.39 -21.79 -40.84
N PHE A 275 -16.09 -21.52 -41.00
CA PHE A 275 -15.51 -21.28 -42.33
C PHE A 275 -15.45 -22.53 -43.20
N LEU A 276 -15.09 -23.69 -42.63
CA LEU A 276 -15.08 -24.96 -43.36
C LEU A 276 -16.50 -25.32 -43.81
N PHE A 277 -17.45 -25.36 -42.88
CA PHE A 277 -18.83 -25.76 -43.17
C PHE A 277 -19.56 -24.73 -44.05
N GLY A 278 -19.34 -23.43 -43.80
CA GLY A 278 -19.91 -22.35 -44.59
C GLY A 278 -19.46 -22.41 -46.05
N ARG A 279 -18.17 -22.63 -46.30
CA ARG A 279 -17.63 -22.73 -47.66
C ARG A 279 -18.07 -24.01 -48.37
N TYR A 280 -18.17 -25.13 -47.65
CA TYR A 280 -18.73 -26.36 -48.20
C TYR A 280 -20.20 -26.17 -48.63
N GLN A 281 -21.02 -25.55 -47.79
CA GLN A 281 -22.43 -25.28 -48.11
C GLN A 281 -22.59 -24.32 -49.28
N GLU A 282 -21.71 -23.31 -49.40
CA GLU A 282 -21.68 -22.40 -50.55
C GLU A 282 -21.38 -23.15 -51.86
N ALA A 283 -20.37 -24.02 -51.88
CA ALA A 283 -20.02 -24.83 -53.06
C ALA A 283 -21.16 -25.81 -53.44
N ARG A 284 -21.81 -26.44 -52.45
CA ARG A 284 -22.99 -27.28 -52.68
C ARG A 284 -24.16 -26.50 -53.29
N GLN A 285 -24.36 -25.25 -52.87
CA GLN A 285 -25.41 -24.39 -53.45
C GLN A 285 -25.07 -23.87 -54.84
N ALA A 286 -23.78 -23.79 -55.18
CA ALA A 286 -23.33 -23.51 -56.53
C ALA A 286 -23.51 -24.69 -57.50
N GLY A 287 -23.98 -25.84 -57.00
CA GLY A 287 -24.26 -27.04 -57.79
C GLY A 287 -23.11 -28.05 -57.84
N GLU A 288 -22.05 -27.86 -57.04
CA GLU A 288 -20.94 -28.82 -56.98
C GLU A 288 -21.34 -30.12 -56.25
N ASP A 289 -20.83 -31.26 -56.72
CA ASP A 289 -20.97 -32.54 -56.02
C ASP A 289 -20.21 -32.56 -54.67
N ARG A 290 -20.52 -33.48 -53.75
CA ARG A 290 -19.96 -33.52 -52.39
C ARG A 290 -18.43 -33.58 -52.37
N GLU A 291 -17.82 -34.39 -53.25
CA GLU A 291 -16.36 -34.51 -53.35
C GLU A 291 -15.72 -33.25 -53.95
N ALA A 292 -16.34 -32.67 -54.99
CA ALA A 292 -15.90 -31.42 -55.58
C ALA A 292 -15.98 -30.26 -54.58
N ALA A 293 -17.10 -30.16 -53.86
CA ALA A 293 -17.34 -29.17 -52.81
C ALA A 293 -16.33 -29.29 -51.66
N PHE A 294 -15.90 -30.50 -51.29
CA PHE A 294 -14.85 -30.72 -50.31
C PHE A 294 -13.51 -30.13 -50.77
N HIS A 295 -13.08 -30.40 -52.00
CA HIS A 295 -11.83 -29.86 -52.55
C HIS A 295 -11.88 -28.34 -52.73
N THR A 296 -13.01 -27.79 -53.16
CA THR A 296 -13.26 -26.35 -53.26
C THR A 296 -13.21 -25.67 -51.89
N MET A 297 -13.78 -26.32 -50.87
CA MET A 297 -13.73 -25.88 -49.48
C MET A 297 -12.29 -25.85 -48.96
N TYR A 298 -11.55 -26.97 -49.07
CA TYR A 298 -10.20 -27.05 -48.51
C TYR A 298 -9.26 -26.02 -49.15
N ARG A 299 -9.28 -25.90 -50.49
CA ARG A 299 -8.44 -24.91 -51.19
C ARG A 299 -8.82 -23.46 -50.84
N GLY A 300 -10.12 -23.20 -50.66
CA GLY A 300 -10.64 -21.89 -50.34
C GLY A 300 -10.38 -21.44 -48.90
N THR A 301 -10.37 -22.38 -47.95
CA THR A 301 -10.38 -22.05 -46.51
C THR A 301 -9.07 -22.39 -45.79
N ALA A 302 -8.29 -23.38 -46.23
CA ALA A 302 -7.09 -23.84 -45.51
C ALA A 302 -6.01 -22.75 -45.35
N HIS A 303 -5.75 -21.96 -46.40
CA HIS A 303 -4.77 -20.86 -46.32
C HIS A 303 -5.25 -19.73 -45.40
N VAL A 304 -6.56 -19.59 -45.21
CA VAL A 304 -7.13 -18.59 -44.32
C VAL A 304 -7.00 -19.03 -42.87
N ILE A 305 -7.42 -20.26 -42.55
CA ILE A 305 -7.27 -20.82 -41.18
C ILE A 305 -5.79 -20.82 -40.76
N LEU A 306 -4.88 -21.17 -41.67
CA LEU A 306 -3.44 -21.12 -41.38
C LEU A 306 -2.96 -19.69 -41.12
N GLY A 307 -3.35 -18.72 -41.96
CA GLY A 307 -2.99 -17.32 -41.75
C GLY A 307 -3.57 -16.75 -40.47
N SER A 308 -4.82 -17.08 -40.16
CA SER A 308 -5.52 -16.74 -38.93
C SER A 308 -4.74 -17.17 -37.70
N GLY A 309 -4.58 -18.49 -37.53
CA GLY A 309 -4.10 -18.98 -36.26
C GLY A 309 -2.60 -18.82 -36.10
N ILE A 310 -1.82 -18.70 -37.19
CA ILE A 310 -0.44 -18.18 -37.08
C ILE A 310 -0.45 -16.75 -36.57
N THR A 311 -1.37 -15.90 -37.02
CA THR A 311 -1.45 -14.52 -36.54
C THR A 311 -1.87 -14.44 -35.07
N ILE A 312 -2.84 -15.25 -34.65
CA ILE A 312 -3.26 -15.32 -33.23
C ILE A 312 -2.13 -15.91 -32.37
N ALA A 313 -1.47 -16.98 -32.82
CA ALA A 313 -0.34 -17.59 -32.12
C ALA A 313 0.85 -16.62 -32.03
N ALA A 314 1.14 -15.87 -33.08
CA ALA A 314 2.20 -14.88 -33.12
C ALA A 314 1.91 -13.68 -32.21
N ALA A 315 0.68 -13.16 -32.23
CA ALA A 315 0.26 -12.05 -31.38
C ALA A 315 0.27 -12.43 -29.89
N THR A 316 -0.16 -13.65 -29.56
CA THR A 316 -0.05 -14.17 -28.19
C THR A 316 1.40 -14.44 -27.80
N LEU A 317 2.25 -14.93 -28.71
CA LEU A 317 3.68 -15.12 -28.45
C LEU A 317 4.41 -13.80 -28.13
N CYS A 318 3.99 -12.66 -28.72
CA CYS A 318 4.55 -11.33 -28.38
C CYS A 318 4.41 -10.98 -26.89
N LEU A 319 3.47 -11.59 -26.17
CA LEU A 319 3.35 -11.42 -24.73
C LEU A 319 4.58 -11.90 -23.96
N SER A 320 5.36 -12.83 -24.53
CA SER A 320 6.62 -13.29 -23.92
C SER A 320 7.69 -12.19 -23.79
N PHE A 321 7.54 -11.07 -24.52
CA PHE A 321 8.41 -9.90 -24.41
C PHE A 321 8.00 -8.93 -23.29
N ALA A 322 6.81 -9.12 -22.70
CA ALA A 322 6.37 -8.34 -21.55
C ALA A 322 7.20 -8.68 -20.29
N ARG A 323 7.39 -7.71 -19.41
CA ARG A 323 8.15 -7.87 -18.17
C ARG A 323 7.29 -8.39 -17.02
N MET A 324 6.01 -8.05 -16.99
CA MET A 324 5.10 -8.50 -15.95
C MET A 324 4.69 -9.97 -16.17
N PRO A 325 4.80 -10.82 -15.12
CA PRO A 325 4.40 -12.22 -15.21
C PRO A 325 2.95 -12.43 -15.66
N TYR A 326 2.05 -11.51 -15.32
CA TYR A 326 0.65 -11.50 -15.80
C TYR A 326 0.53 -11.61 -17.33
N PHE A 327 1.44 -10.98 -18.09
CA PHE A 327 1.45 -11.03 -19.55
C PHE A 327 2.37 -12.14 -20.06
N GLN A 328 3.59 -12.20 -19.53
CA GLN A 328 4.63 -13.12 -20.00
C GLN A 328 4.19 -14.58 -19.96
N THR A 329 3.52 -14.98 -18.88
CA THR A 329 3.07 -16.37 -18.67
C THR A 329 1.95 -16.81 -19.61
N LEU A 330 1.24 -15.87 -20.24
CA LEU A 330 0.19 -16.18 -21.22
C LEU A 330 0.80 -16.54 -22.59
N GLY A 331 1.98 -16.03 -22.91
CA GLY A 331 2.48 -16.02 -24.28
C GLY A 331 2.70 -17.40 -24.87
N ILE A 332 3.54 -18.21 -24.23
CA ILE A 332 3.89 -19.55 -24.73
C ILE A 332 2.69 -20.51 -24.68
N PRO A 333 1.94 -20.65 -23.55
CA PRO A 333 0.76 -21.52 -23.51
C PRO A 333 -0.28 -21.20 -24.58
N CYS A 334 -0.62 -19.91 -24.75
CA CYS A 334 -1.63 -19.50 -25.73
C CYS A 334 -1.13 -19.70 -27.17
N ALA A 335 0.14 -19.40 -27.45
CA ALA A 335 0.71 -19.58 -28.79
C ALA A 335 0.74 -21.07 -29.19
N VAL A 336 1.23 -21.94 -28.31
CA VAL A 336 1.27 -23.39 -28.57
C VAL A 336 -0.14 -23.96 -28.70
N GLY A 337 -1.04 -23.60 -27.78
CA GLY A 337 -2.43 -24.04 -27.83
C GLY A 337 -3.13 -23.60 -29.12
N MET A 338 -2.86 -22.39 -29.60
CA MET A 338 -3.40 -21.89 -30.87
C MET A 338 -2.82 -22.61 -32.09
N LEU A 339 -1.52 -22.94 -32.08
CA LEU A 339 -0.92 -23.76 -33.15
C LEU A 339 -1.54 -25.16 -33.20
N VAL A 340 -1.78 -25.78 -32.04
CA VAL A 340 -2.47 -27.07 -31.94
C VAL A 340 -3.91 -26.95 -32.46
N ALA A 341 -4.63 -25.91 -32.05
CA ALA A 341 -5.98 -25.61 -32.55
C ALA A 341 -6.02 -25.54 -34.09
N VAL A 342 -5.08 -24.82 -34.71
CA VAL A 342 -4.93 -24.75 -36.18
C VAL A 342 -4.66 -26.12 -36.80
N LEU A 343 -3.76 -26.92 -36.21
CA LEU A 343 -3.44 -28.25 -36.72
C LEU A 343 -4.67 -29.17 -36.68
N VAL A 344 -5.45 -29.14 -35.60
CA VAL A 344 -6.70 -29.89 -35.47
C VAL A 344 -7.72 -29.37 -36.48
N ALA A 345 -7.91 -28.05 -36.60
CA ALA A 345 -8.86 -27.44 -37.52
C ALA A 345 -8.54 -27.73 -39.00
N LEU A 346 -7.26 -27.83 -39.38
CA LEU A 346 -6.86 -28.16 -40.76
C LEU A 346 -6.91 -29.66 -41.09
N THR A 347 -6.95 -30.54 -40.07
CA THR A 347 -6.92 -32.00 -40.27
C THR A 347 -8.25 -32.66 -39.88
N LEU A 348 -8.63 -32.54 -38.60
CA LEU A 348 -9.86 -33.11 -38.05
C LEU A 348 -11.11 -32.44 -38.64
N GLY A 349 -11.14 -31.11 -38.74
CA GLY A 349 -12.30 -30.38 -39.27
C GLY A 349 -12.74 -30.87 -40.66
N PRO A 350 -11.84 -30.90 -41.66
CA PRO A 350 -12.14 -31.48 -42.97
C PRO A 350 -12.43 -32.98 -42.92
N ALA A 351 -11.74 -33.77 -42.10
CA ALA A 351 -12.01 -35.21 -41.99
C ALA A 351 -13.44 -35.50 -41.48
N VAL A 352 -13.87 -34.77 -40.44
CA VAL A 352 -15.22 -34.83 -39.89
C VAL A 352 -16.27 -34.41 -40.93
N LEU A 353 -15.98 -33.35 -41.70
CA LEU A 353 -16.85 -32.91 -42.80
C LEU A 353 -16.92 -33.94 -43.94
N ALA A 354 -15.82 -34.61 -44.29
CA ALA A 354 -15.79 -35.65 -45.31
C ALA A 354 -16.63 -36.88 -44.91
N VAL A 355 -16.60 -37.26 -43.64
CA VAL A 355 -17.45 -38.34 -43.11
C VAL A 355 -18.91 -37.89 -42.98
N GLY A 356 -19.16 -36.72 -42.39
CA GLY A 356 -20.51 -36.18 -42.18
C GLY A 356 -21.27 -35.89 -43.48
N SER A 357 -20.55 -35.48 -44.54
CA SER A 357 -21.14 -35.27 -45.87
C SER A 357 -21.59 -36.56 -46.55
N ARG A 358 -20.97 -37.72 -46.26
CA ARG A 358 -21.44 -39.03 -46.76
C ARG A 358 -22.83 -39.37 -46.24
N PHE A 359 -23.11 -39.00 -44.99
CA PHE A 359 -24.41 -39.19 -44.34
C PHE A 359 -25.41 -38.05 -44.62
N GLY A 360 -25.06 -37.06 -45.45
CA GLY A 360 -25.92 -35.92 -45.76
C GLY A 360 -26.14 -34.93 -44.59
N LEU A 361 -25.40 -35.07 -43.48
CA LEU A 361 -25.56 -34.27 -42.26
C LEU A 361 -25.09 -32.81 -42.43
N CYS A 362 -24.30 -32.54 -43.46
CA CYS A 362 -23.65 -31.25 -43.71
C CYS A 362 -24.26 -30.48 -44.89
N ASP A 363 -25.25 -31.05 -45.58
CA ASP A 363 -25.89 -30.41 -46.74
C ASP A 363 -26.79 -29.22 -46.31
N PRO A 364 -26.80 -28.10 -47.07
CA PRO A 364 -27.54 -26.92 -46.69
C PRO A 364 -29.05 -27.10 -46.82
N LYS A 365 -29.81 -26.87 -45.73
CA LYS A 365 -31.28 -26.95 -45.72
C LYS A 365 -31.99 -25.78 -46.41
N ARG A 366 -31.29 -24.66 -46.66
CA ARG A 366 -31.87 -23.45 -47.29
C ARG A 366 -30.83 -22.77 -48.19
N ARG A 367 -31.27 -22.16 -49.29
CA ARG A 367 -30.41 -21.32 -50.15
C ARG A 367 -29.92 -20.10 -49.34
N LEU A 368 -28.62 -19.80 -49.41
CA LEU A 368 -28.02 -18.61 -48.81
C LEU A 368 -28.60 -17.38 -49.52
N ASP A 369 -29.27 -16.50 -48.76
CA ASP A 369 -29.77 -15.24 -49.31
C ASP A 369 -28.61 -14.26 -49.48
N VAL A 370 -28.13 -14.15 -50.71
CA VAL A 370 -27.06 -13.23 -51.12
C VAL A 370 -27.59 -11.81 -51.45
N ARG A 371 -28.92 -11.60 -51.53
CA ARG A 371 -29.50 -10.34 -52.02
C ARG A 371 -29.28 -9.18 -51.06
N GLY A 372 -29.45 -9.40 -49.75
CA GLY A 372 -29.25 -8.37 -48.73
C GLY A 372 -27.82 -7.84 -48.72
N TRP A 373 -26.83 -8.73 -48.63
CA TRP A 373 -25.42 -8.36 -48.63
C TRP A 373 -24.92 -7.76 -49.95
N ARG A 374 -25.49 -8.16 -51.09
CA ARG A 374 -25.21 -7.49 -52.37
C ARG A 374 -25.71 -6.03 -52.39
N ARG A 375 -26.84 -5.71 -51.73
CA ARG A 375 -27.29 -4.31 -51.59
C ARG A 375 -26.32 -3.51 -50.74
N VAL A 376 -25.88 -4.05 -49.60
CA VAL A 376 -24.88 -3.42 -48.73
C VAL A 376 -23.60 -3.13 -49.53
N GLY A 377 -23.07 -4.13 -50.25
CA GLY A 377 -21.89 -3.92 -51.10
C GLY A 377 -22.11 -2.91 -52.22
N THR A 378 -23.31 -2.85 -52.80
CA THR A 378 -23.66 -1.85 -53.82
C THR A 378 -23.68 -0.43 -53.25
N VAL A 379 -24.21 -0.25 -52.04
CA VAL A 379 -24.23 1.05 -51.34
C VAL A 379 -22.81 1.50 -51.03
N VAL A 380 -21.97 0.60 -50.47
CA VAL A 380 -20.57 0.89 -50.13
C VAL A 380 -19.77 1.31 -51.36
N VAL A 381 -19.90 0.59 -52.48
CA VAL A 381 -19.18 0.90 -53.72
C VAL A 381 -19.72 2.16 -54.41
N ARG A 382 -21.02 2.46 -54.27
CA ARG A 382 -21.66 3.65 -54.88
C ARG A 382 -21.37 4.93 -54.11
N TRP A 383 -21.29 4.87 -52.79
CA TRP A 383 -21.07 6.03 -51.90
C TRP A 383 -19.97 5.75 -50.86
N PRO A 384 -18.72 5.50 -51.27
CA PRO A 384 -17.69 5.02 -50.35
C PRO A 384 -17.22 6.11 -49.36
N LEU A 385 -17.20 7.39 -49.76
CA LEU A 385 -16.78 8.49 -48.87
C LEU A 385 -17.80 8.78 -47.76
N PRO A 386 -19.12 8.95 -48.03
CA PRO A 386 -20.10 9.14 -46.96
C PRO A 386 -20.21 7.94 -46.00
N VAL A 387 -20.10 6.71 -46.52
CA VAL A 387 -20.12 5.51 -45.67
C VAL A 387 -18.89 5.49 -44.76
N LEU A 388 -17.70 5.77 -45.30
CA LEU A 388 -16.49 5.85 -44.49
C LEU A 388 -16.61 6.94 -43.41
N ALA A 389 -17.06 8.14 -43.77
CA ALA A 389 -17.25 9.24 -42.83
C ALA A 389 -18.23 8.88 -41.70
N LEU A 390 -19.36 8.22 -42.03
CA LEU A 390 -20.32 7.75 -41.03
C LEU A 390 -19.70 6.70 -40.10
N THR A 391 -18.98 5.71 -40.65
CA THR A 391 -18.32 4.69 -39.83
C THR A 391 -17.23 5.26 -38.92
N CYS A 392 -16.47 6.25 -39.40
CA CYS A 392 -15.50 6.98 -38.58
C CYS A 392 -16.19 7.81 -37.50
N ALA A 393 -17.34 8.43 -37.78
CA ALA A 393 -18.12 9.15 -36.78
C ALA A 393 -18.63 8.22 -35.66
N VAL A 394 -19.09 7.01 -36.02
CA VAL A 394 -19.47 5.99 -35.02
C VAL A 394 -18.25 5.53 -34.21
N ALA A 395 -17.08 5.34 -34.84
CA ALA A 395 -15.84 5.03 -34.13
C ALA A 395 -15.44 6.14 -33.15
N LEU A 396 -15.69 7.39 -33.53
CA LEU A 396 -15.35 8.59 -32.75
C LEU A 396 -16.15 8.68 -31.45
N VAL A 397 -17.38 8.14 -31.41
CA VAL A 397 -18.17 8.01 -30.17
C VAL A 397 -17.41 7.16 -29.13
N GLY A 398 -16.81 6.05 -29.57
CA GLY A 398 -15.92 5.25 -28.71
C GLY A 398 -14.65 6.01 -28.34
N LEU A 399 -13.94 6.57 -29.32
CA LEU A 399 -12.66 7.25 -29.09
C LEU A 399 -12.76 8.47 -28.14
N ILE A 400 -13.87 9.22 -28.16
CA ILE A 400 -14.08 10.40 -27.27
C ILE A 400 -14.11 10.01 -25.78
N SER A 401 -14.50 8.78 -25.46
CA SER A 401 -14.55 8.33 -24.06
C SER A 401 -13.19 7.90 -23.50
N LEU A 402 -12.18 7.69 -24.35
CA LEU A 402 -10.84 7.24 -23.94
C LEU A 402 -10.08 8.21 -23.03
N PRO A 403 -10.07 9.54 -23.26
CA PRO A 403 -9.38 10.48 -22.37
C PRO A 403 -9.94 10.48 -20.95
N GLY A 404 -11.18 10.02 -20.76
CA GLY A 404 -11.81 9.88 -19.45
C GLY A 404 -11.45 8.59 -18.71
N TYR A 405 -10.68 7.67 -19.32
CA TYR A 405 -10.33 6.39 -18.72
C TYR A 405 -9.56 6.55 -17.41
N ARG A 406 -10.08 5.94 -16.34
CA ARG A 406 -9.40 5.85 -15.05
C ARG A 406 -9.14 4.38 -14.71
N PRO A 407 -7.87 3.90 -14.74
CA PRO A 407 -7.56 2.55 -14.31
C PRO A 407 -7.78 2.43 -12.81
N SER A 408 -8.30 1.28 -12.38
CA SER A 408 -8.39 0.93 -10.97
C SER A 408 -7.55 -0.31 -10.69
N TYR A 409 -6.70 -0.19 -9.67
CA TYR A 409 -5.77 -1.22 -9.20
C TYR A 409 -6.27 -1.95 -7.95
N ASP A 410 -7.45 -1.59 -7.45
CA ASP A 410 -8.04 -2.19 -6.27
C ASP A 410 -8.86 -3.44 -6.65
N ASP A 411 -8.23 -4.61 -6.54
CA ASP A 411 -8.85 -5.92 -6.83
C ASP A 411 -10.13 -6.15 -6.03
N ARG A 412 -10.23 -5.56 -4.84
CA ARG A 412 -11.37 -5.69 -3.94
C ARG A 412 -12.68 -5.23 -4.58
N ALA A 413 -12.65 -4.16 -5.37
CA ALA A 413 -13.84 -3.59 -6.00
C ALA A 413 -14.47 -4.54 -7.04
N TYR A 414 -13.68 -5.50 -7.56
CA TYR A 414 -14.06 -6.45 -8.60
C TYR A 414 -14.42 -7.84 -8.06
N LEU A 415 -14.22 -8.06 -6.78
CA LEU A 415 -14.57 -9.30 -6.08
C LEU A 415 -15.96 -9.19 -5.44
N PRO A 416 -16.73 -10.29 -5.38
CA PRO A 416 -17.97 -10.34 -4.62
C PRO A 416 -17.78 -9.97 -3.14
N SER A 417 -18.79 -9.32 -2.56
CA SER A 417 -18.78 -8.91 -1.14
C SER A 417 -18.88 -10.08 -0.16
N PHE A 418 -19.33 -11.26 -0.60
CA PHE A 418 -19.49 -12.43 0.26
C PHE A 418 -18.18 -13.21 0.50
N ILE A 419 -17.10 -12.87 -0.19
CA ILE A 419 -15.81 -13.57 -0.05
C ILE A 419 -15.17 -13.24 1.32
N PRO A 420 -14.66 -14.24 2.07
CA PRO A 420 -14.11 -14.02 3.41
C PRO A 420 -13.02 -12.95 3.47
N ALA A 421 -12.05 -12.94 2.54
CA ALA A 421 -11.01 -11.91 2.51
C ALA A 421 -11.59 -10.50 2.32
N ASN A 422 -12.61 -10.33 1.46
CA ASN A 422 -13.26 -9.05 1.22
C ASN A 422 -14.11 -8.59 2.42
N GLN A 423 -14.77 -9.53 3.11
CA GLN A 423 -15.46 -9.23 4.37
C GLN A 423 -14.50 -8.75 5.44
N GLY A 424 -13.35 -9.44 5.62
CA GLY A 424 -12.32 -9.02 6.57
C GLY A 424 -11.82 -7.60 6.31
N LEU A 425 -11.56 -7.25 5.06
CA LEU A 425 -11.14 -5.89 4.70
C LEU A 425 -12.27 -4.86 4.89
N ALA A 426 -13.52 -5.22 4.60
CA ALA A 426 -14.67 -4.35 4.86
C ALA A 426 -14.94 -4.09 6.34
N ILE A 427 -14.57 -5.01 7.22
CA ILE A 427 -14.62 -4.82 8.66
C ILE A 427 -13.42 -3.99 9.11
N ALA A 428 -12.23 -4.23 8.57
CA ALA A 428 -11.04 -3.42 8.86
C ALA A 428 -11.31 -1.93 8.59
N ASP A 429 -11.94 -1.59 7.48
CA ASP A 429 -12.30 -0.21 7.11
C ASP A 429 -13.21 0.50 8.12
N ARG A 430 -13.99 -0.24 8.91
CA ARG A 430 -14.90 0.33 9.91
C ARG A 430 -14.14 0.82 11.14
N HIS A 431 -13.03 0.17 11.47
CA HIS A 431 -12.27 0.41 12.69
C HIS A 431 -10.91 1.09 12.44
N PHE A 432 -10.36 0.94 11.24
CA PHE A 432 -9.06 1.46 10.84
C PHE A 432 -9.19 2.42 9.66
N PRO A 433 -8.44 3.54 9.65
CA PRO A 433 -8.25 4.32 8.44
C PRO A 433 -7.62 3.46 7.33
N GLN A 434 -8.06 3.63 6.08
CA GLN A 434 -7.53 2.91 4.90
C GLN A 434 -6.00 2.87 4.85
N ALA A 435 -5.36 4.00 5.15
CA ALA A 435 -3.91 4.15 5.14
C ALA A 435 -3.18 3.31 6.20
N ARG A 436 -3.83 2.94 7.30
CA ARG A 436 -3.23 2.09 8.34
C ARG A 436 -3.20 0.61 7.92
N MET A 437 -4.15 0.19 7.08
CA MET A 437 -4.19 -1.17 6.53
C MET A 437 -3.26 -1.37 5.33
N LYS A 438 -2.76 -0.26 4.76
CA LYS A 438 -1.88 -0.25 3.58
C LYS A 438 -0.64 0.63 3.81
N PRO A 439 0.21 0.35 4.80
CA PRO A 439 1.39 1.18 5.05
C PRO A 439 2.45 1.01 3.95
N GLU A 440 3.23 2.06 3.72
CA GLU A 440 4.53 1.92 3.04
C GLU A 440 5.61 1.65 4.09
N VAL A 441 6.61 0.89 3.71
CA VAL A 441 7.78 0.60 4.52
C VAL A 441 9.00 1.11 3.77
N LEU A 442 9.67 2.11 4.34
CA LEU A 442 10.97 2.58 3.89
C LEU A 442 12.03 1.98 4.80
N MET A 443 13.04 1.32 4.24
CA MET A 443 14.19 0.82 4.98
C MET A 443 15.45 1.53 4.53
N LEU A 444 16.19 2.05 5.51
CA LEU A 444 17.53 2.57 5.38
C LEU A 444 18.52 1.46 5.77
N GLU A 445 19.49 1.16 4.92
CA GLU A 445 20.57 0.20 5.21
C GLU A 445 21.92 0.95 5.22
N SER A 446 22.60 0.90 6.37
CA SER A 446 23.86 1.57 6.69
C SER A 446 25.04 0.59 6.70
N ASP A 447 26.26 1.11 6.65
CA ASP A 447 27.51 0.37 6.78
C ASP A 447 27.98 0.18 8.23
N HIS A 448 27.28 0.78 9.20
CA HIS A 448 27.57 0.69 10.63
C HIS A 448 26.29 0.60 11.48
N ASP A 449 26.47 0.32 12.77
CA ASP A 449 25.40 0.17 13.75
C ASP A 449 24.75 1.51 14.12
N LEU A 450 23.45 1.62 13.85
CA LEU A 450 22.62 2.81 14.02
C LEU A 450 22.18 3.05 15.48
N ARG A 451 22.51 2.16 16.41
CA ARG A 451 22.07 2.20 17.83
C ARG A 451 22.88 3.18 18.67
N ASN A 452 22.99 4.42 18.19
CA ASN A 452 23.71 5.48 18.88
C ASN A 452 22.98 6.83 18.77
N PRO A 453 23.26 7.80 19.67
CA PRO A 453 22.61 9.11 19.65
C PRO A 453 22.79 9.87 18.34
N THR A 454 23.96 9.77 17.69
CA THR A 454 24.27 10.50 16.45
C THR A 454 23.38 10.07 15.31
N ASP A 455 23.24 8.76 15.08
CA ASP A 455 22.39 8.24 14.02
C ASP A 455 20.91 8.46 14.32
N PHE A 456 20.49 8.40 15.58
CA PHE A 456 19.12 8.72 15.95
C PHE A 456 18.72 10.16 15.62
N LEU A 457 19.66 11.12 15.67
CA LEU A 457 19.42 12.49 15.17
C LEU A 457 19.16 12.49 13.66
N ILE A 458 19.90 11.67 12.90
CA ILE A 458 19.76 11.56 11.44
C ILE A 458 18.46 10.82 11.09
N LEU A 459 18.12 9.74 11.81
CA LEU A 459 16.87 9.01 11.64
C LEU A 459 15.66 9.90 11.96
N ASP A 460 15.75 10.78 12.95
CA ASP A 460 14.69 11.75 13.22
C ASP A 460 14.58 12.80 12.11
N LYS A 461 15.71 13.35 11.64
CA LYS A 461 15.75 14.25 10.47
C LYS A 461 15.11 13.59 9.23
N LEU A 462 15.39 12.32 8.99
CA LEU A 462 14.79 11.53 7.91
C LEU A 462 13.28 11.36 8.11
N ALA A 463 12.84 10.99 9.31
CA ALA A 463 11.42 10.86 9.63
C ALA A 463 10.64 12.17 9.41
N LYS A 464 11.23 13.32 9.77
CA LYS A 464 10.68 14.66 9.51
C LYS A 464 10.57 14.97 8.04
N GLY A 465 11.64 14.73 7.28
CA GLY A 465 11.66 14.98 5.84
C GLY A 465 10.55 14.21 5.13
N ILE A 466 10.34 12.95 5.49
CA ILE A 466 9.26 12.13 4.97
C ILE A 466 7.88 12.64 5.45
N PHE A 467 7.75 13.03 6.71
CA PHE A 467 6.49 13.53 7.27
C PHE A 467 5.99 14.82 6.58
N HIS A 468 6.90 15.67 6.11
CA HIS A 468 6.57 16.90 5.40
C HIS A 468 6.17 16.69 3.93
N VAL A 469 6.30 15.48 3.39
CA VAL A 469 5.84 15.16 2.03
C VAL A 469 4.31 15.29 1.97
N GLN A 470 3.82 16.00 0.94
CA GLN A 470 2.37 16.13 0.74
C GLN A 470 1.70 14.76 0.57
N GLY A 471 0.56 14.57 1.23
CA GLY A 471 -0.19 13.31 1.18
C GLY A 471 0.21 12.30 2.26
N ILE A 472 1.26 12.55 3.04
CA ILE A 472 1.61 11.74 4.22
C ILE A 472 0.81 12.22 5.43
N SER A 473 0.23 11.28 6.18
CA SER A 473 -0.50 11.57 7.41
C SER A 473 0.35 11.31 8.65
N ARG A 474 1.19 10.27 8.62
CA ARG A 474 1.96 9.80 9.76
C ARG A 474 3.19 9.02 9.31
N VAL A 475 4.29 9.19 10.03
CA VAL A 475 5.52 8.39 9.86
C VAL A 475 5.86 7.78 11.21
N GLN A 476 5.86 6.46 11.30
CA GLN A 476 6.30 5.74 12.49
C GLN A 476 7.74 5.29 12.29
N ALA A 477 8.57 5.60 13.27
CA ALA A 477 9.99 5.27 13.29
C ALA A 477 10.42 5.05 14.74
N ILE A 478 11.65 4.60 14.97
CA ILE A 478 12.15 4.43 16.34
C ILE A 478 12.16 5.75 17.14
N THR A 479 12.33 6.90 16.47
CA THR A 479 12.28 8.24 17.10
C THR A 479 10.87 8.78 17.31
N ARG A 480 9.86 8.11 16.73
CA ARG A 480 8.43 8.45 16.80
C ARG A 480 7.55 7.19 16.64
N PRO A 481 7.53 6.28 17.62
CA PRO A 481 6.90 4.95 17.45
C PRO A 481 5.40 5.04 17.11
N ASP A 482 4.68 5.96 17.76
CA ASP A 482 3.25 6.20 17.50
C ASP A 482 2.99 7.18 16.34
N GLY A 483 4.06 7.68 15.73
CA GLY A 483 4.09 8.71 14.70
C GLY A 483 3.94 10.13 15.21
N ALA A 484 3.80 10.31 16.52
CA ALA A 484 4.03 11.57 17.22
C ALA A 484 5.45 11.60 17.78
N THR A 485 5.94 12.81 18.03
CA THR A 485 7.22 13.03 18.70
C THR A 485 7.19 12.40 20.09
N MET A 486 8.31 11.82 20.50
CA MET A 486 8.45 11.26 21.83
C MET A 486 8.42 12.39 22.86
N ASP A 487 7.67 12.19 23.94
CA ASP A 487 7.68 13.13 25.05
C ASP A 487 9.06 13.11 25.71
N HIS A 488 9.48 14.25 26.25
CA HIS A 488 10.68 14.41 27.07
C HIS A 488 12.02 14.23 26.34
N THR A 489 12.02 14.23 25.00
CA THR A 489 13.23 14.08 24.18
C THR A 489 13.81 15.40 23.65
N SER A 490 13.19 16.54 23.96
CA SER A 490 13.71 17.84 23.52
C SER A 490 14.87 18.32 24.40
N ILE A 491 15.88 18.95 23.81
CA ILE A 491 17.02 19.54 24.55
C ILE A 491 16.54 20.52 25.64
N PRO A 492 15.58 21.44 25.38
CA PRO A 492 15.04 22.31 26.43
C PRO A 492 14.39 21.54 27.59
N PHE A 493 13.69 20.43 27.30
CA PHE A 493 13.14 19.58 28.36
C PHE A 493 14.23 18.93 29.19
N GLN A 494 15.25 18.35 28.57
CA GLN A 494 16.35 17.71 29.29
C GLN A 494 17.16 18.68 30.15
N LEU A 495 17.45 19.89 29.63
CA LEU A 495 18.07 20.96 30.41
C LEU A 495 17.19 21.36 31.60
N SER A 496 15.88 21.42 31.42
CA SER A 496 14.95 21.71 32.51
C SER A 496 14.92 20.61 33.57
N MET A 497 15.06 19.34 33.15
CA MET A 497 15.08 18.20 34.05
C MET A 497 16.36 18.18 34.89
N GLN A 498 17.50 18.60 34.31
CA GLN A 498 18.74 18.77 35.05
C GLN A 498 18.61 19.82 36.17
N ASN A 499 17.81 20.86 35.97
CA ASN A 499 17.53 21.88 36.99
C ASN A 499 16.59 21.40 38.11
N ALA A 500 15.93 20.25 37.96
CA ALA A 500 15.09 19.70 39.03
C ALA A 500 15.90 19.36 40.29
N GLY A 501 17.14 18.89 40.13
CA GLY A 501 18.05 18.66 41.26
C GLY A 501 18.41 19.97 41.98
N ILE A 502 18.63 21.04 41.23
CA ILE A 502 18.89 22.38 41.79
C ILE A 502 17.66 22.86 42.58
N ALA A 503 16.45 22.69 42.04
CA ALA A 503 15.22 23.07 42.74
C ALA A 503 15.04 22.35 44.08
N GLN A 504 15.43 21.08 44.17
CA GLN A 504 15.41 20.32 45.42
C GLN A 504 16.42 20.86 46.43
N ASP A 505 17.65 21.14 46.00
CA ASP A 505 18.71 21.67 46.88
C ASP A 505 18.40 23.09 47.35
N MET A 506 17.76 23.90 46.51
CA MET A 506 17.32 25.25 46.83
C MET A 506 16.33 25.31 48.00
N LYS A 507 15.44 24.30 48.11
CA LYS A 507 14.54 24.20 49.27
C LYS A 507 15.34 24.04 50.55
N PHE A 508 16.33 23.14 50.55
CA PHE A 508 17.19 22.91 51.70
C PHE A 508 17.97 24.18 52.08
N GLN A 509 18.54 24.90 51.11
CA GLN A 509 19.28 26.15 51.37
C GLN A 509 18.38 27.25 51.94
N ARG A 510 17.15 27.38 51.44
CA ARG A 510 16.17 28.35 51.95
C ARG A 510 15.80 28.05 53.40
N ASP A 511 15.57 26.78 53.75
CA ASP A 511 15.31 26.36 55.13
C ASP A 511 16.47 26.72 56.07
N ARG A 512 17.74 26.61 55.61
CA ARG A 512 18.92 27.03 56.38
C ARG A 512 19.05 28.55 56.54
N MET A 513 18.65 29.33 55.53
CA MET A 513 18.62 30.80 55.67
C MET A 513 17.55 31.25 56.66
N ASP A 514 16.37 30.64 56.63
CA ASP A 514 15.31 30.96 57.60
C ASP A 514 15.77 30.72 59.05
N ASP A 515 16.66 29.76 59.29
CA ASP A 515 17.30 29.56 60.60
C ASP A 515 18.24 30.71 60.99
N MET A 516 18.95 31.34 60.05
CA MET A 516 19.76 32.54 60.33
C MET A 516 18.89 33.72 60.75
N ARG A 517 17.70 33.85 60.16
CA ARG A 517 16.73 34.87 60.58
C ARG A 517 16.29 34.64 62.03
N LYS A 518 15.97 33.40 62.41
CA LYS A 518 15.67 33.05 63.81
C LYS A 518 16.84 33.41 64.74
N GLN A 519 18.08 33.15 64.32
CA GLN A 519 19.27 33.50 65.10
C GLN A 519 19.40 35.02 65.28
N ALA A 520 19.17 35.81 64.22
CA ALA A 520 19.17 37.27 64.31
C ALA A 520 18.05 37.82 65.22
N ASP A 521 16.89 37.17 65.24
CA ASP A 521 15.78 37.51 66.15
C ASP A 521 16.15 37.24 67.62
N GLU A 522 16.80 36.11 67.91
CA GLU A 522 17.34 35.80 69.25
C GLU A 522 18.45 36.77 69.68
N MET A 523 19.34 37.18 68.75
CA MET A 523 20.31 38.24 69.03
C MET A 523 19.63 39.57 69.34
N GLY A 524 18.51 39.89 68.66
CA GLY A 524 17.69 41.06 68.96
C GLY A 524 17.14 41.05 70.38
N LYS A 525 16.65 39.90 70.86
CA LYS A 525 16.23 39.72 72.26
C LYS A 525 17.41 39.90 73.23
N THR A 526 18.59 39.39 72.87
CA THR A 526 19.80 39.52 73.69
C THR A 526 20.24 40.98 73.82
N VAL A 527 20.27 41.73 72.71
CA VAL A 527 20.55 43.17 72.69
C VAL A 527 19.55 43.93 73.56
N ALA A 528 18.25 43.68 73.41
CA ALA A 528 17.21 44.32 74.23
C ALA A 528 17.39 44.01 75.73
N THR A 529 17.81 42.79 76.07
CA THR A 529 18.09 42.38 77.45
C THR A 529 19.32 43.10 78.02
N MET A 530 20.40 43.21 77.24
CA MET A 530 21.60 43.94 77.64
C MET A 530 21.35 45.44 77.79
N GLN A 531 20.53 46.04 76.91
CA GLN A 531 20.10 47.44 77.02
C GLN A 531 19.38 47.70 78.36
N ARG A 532 18.44 46.80 78.70
CA ARG A 532 17.72 46.87 79.97
C ARG A 532 18.65 46.70 81.17
N MET A 533 19.67 45.84 81.07
CA MET A 533 20.68 45.66 82.12
C MET A 533 21.55 46.91 82.29
N TYR A 534 21.94 47.56 81.19
CA TYR A 534 22.67 48.83 81.20
C TYR A 534 21.87 49.93 81.89
N ASP A 535 20.58 50.09 81.56
CA ASP A 535 19.70 51.08 82.19
C ASP A 535 19.57 50.84 83.70
N LEU A 536 19.43 49.58 84.12
CA LEU A 536 19.37 49.20 85.54
C LEU A 536 20.69 49.45 86.27
N MET A 537 21.84 49.18 85.64
CA MET A 537 23.16 49.46 86.23
C MET A 537 23.42 50.96 86.37
N MET A 538 22.99 51.78 85.41
CA MET A 538 23.05 53.24 85.54
C MET A 538 22.23 53.74 86.74
N GLN A 539 21.02 53.19 86.94
CA GLN A 539 20.20 53.51 88.12
C GLN A 539 20.89 53.07 89.42
N LEU A 540 21.53 51.89 89.43
CA LEU A 540 22.26 51.39 90.59
C LEU A 540 23.49 52.25 90.93
N ALA A 541 24.24 52.69 89.93
CA ALA A 541 25.36 53.62 90.09
C ALA A 541 24.91 54.97 90.65
N ALA A 542 23.86 55.57 90.08
CA ALA A 542 23.30 56.83 90.56
C ALA A 542 22.75 56.73 92.00
N ASN A 543 22.19 55.58 92.38
CA ASN A 543 21.75 55.33 93.75
C ASN A 543 22.94 55.16 94.71
N THR A 544 23.99 54.45 94.31
CA THR A 544 25.16 54.22 95.18
C THR A 544 25.99 55.47 95.38
N HIS A 545 26.14 56.30 94.34
CA HIS A 545 26.78 57.62 94.45
C HIS A 545 26.07 58.51 95.48
N ARG A 546 24.73 58.45 95.50
CA ARG A 546 23.91 59.15 96.51
C ARG A 546 24.12 58.58 97.90
N VAL A 547 24.17 57.25 98.05
CA VAL A 547 24.48 56.59 99.32
C VAL A 547 25.87 56.99 99.84
N VAL A 548 26.88 57.13 98.97
CA VAL A 548 28.20 57.67 99.37
C VAL A 548 28.07 59.08 99.93
N ALA A 549 27.40 59.97 99.21
CA ALA A 549 27.21 61.36 99.65
C ALA A 549 26.49 61.44 101.01
N ASP A 550 25.40 60.69 101.18
CA ASP A 550 24.65 60.62 102.44
C ASP A 550 25.49 60.02 103.59
N THR A 551 26.38 59.06 103.29
CA THR A 551 27.26 58.44 104.30
C THR A 551 28.43 59.35 104.68
N GLU A 552 28.97 60.13 103.74
CA GLU A 552 29.97 61.18 104.04
C GLU A 552 29.38 62.30 104.91
N GLU A 553 28.14 62.72 104.64
CA GLU A 553 27.43 63.70 105.47
C GLU A 553 27.21 63.14 106.89
N MET A 554 26.80 61.86 107.01
CA MET A 554 26.66 61.19 108.30
C MET A 554 28.00 61.06 109.05
N GLN A 555 29.10 60.81 108.35
CA GLN A 555 30.44 60.81 108.93
C GLN A 555 30.78 62.19 109.51
N GLN A 556 30.61 63.27 108.73
CA GLN A 556 30.92 64.64 109.19
C GLN A 556 30.11 65.04 110.43
N ILE A 557 28.84 64.64 110.49
CA ILE A 557 27.99 64.86 111.66
C ILE A 557 28.49 64.06 112.88
N THR A 558 28.98 62.84 112.66
CA THR A 558 29.51 61.98 113.72
C THR A 558 30.85 62.48 114.25
N ASP A 559 31.72 62.98 113.36
CA ASP A 559 32.98 63.65 113.72
C ASP A 559 32.72 64.91 114.58
N ASP A 560 31.79 65.79 114.18
CA ASP A 560 31.42 66.98 114.96
C ASP A 560 30.80 66.61 116.32
N LEU A 561 30.01 65.53 116.38
CA LEU A 561 29.45 65.02 117.63
C LEU A 561 30.54 64.48 118.55
N ARG A 562 31.50 63.73 118.01
CA ARG A 562 32.65 63.17 118.75
C ARG A 562 33.53 64.29 119.29
N ASP A 563 33.84 65.31 118.49
CA ASP A 563 34.65 66.46 118.92
C ASP A 563 33.96 67.26 120.03
N ARG A 564 32.64 67.50 119.93
CA ARG A 564 31.86 68.15 121.01
C ARG A 564 31.82 67.31 122.29
N ILE A 565 31.80 65.99 122.18
CA ILE A 565 31.83 65.07 123.32
C ILE A 565 33.23 65.04 123.95
N ALA A 566 34.29 65.11 123.14
CA ALA A 566 35.67 65.24 123.61
C ALA A 566 35.89 66.56 124.37
N ASP A 567 35.36 67.68 123.86
CA ASP A 567 35.39 68.98 124.54
C ASP A 567 34.65 68.96 125.90
N PHE A 568 33.52 68.23 125.97
CA PHE A 568 32.78 68.03 127.23
C PHE A 568 33.58 67.20 128.24
N ASP A 569 34.25 66.12 127.79
CA ASP A 569 35.10 65.28 128.65
C ASP A 569 36.31 66.05 129.19
N ASP A 570 36.97 66.85 128.34
CA ASP A 570 38.14 67.64 128.73
C ASP A 570 37.80 68.72 129.77
N PHE A 571 36.60 69.31 129.73
CA PHE A 571 36.16 70.27 130.74
C PHE A 571 35.86 69.64 132.11
N TRP A 572 35.32 68.41 132.13
CA TRP A 572 34.95 67.69 133.37
C TRP A 572 36.05 66.80 133.95
N ARG A 573 37.21 66.70 133.28
CA ARG A 573 38.40 65.93 133.71
C ARG A 573 38.79 66.08 135.20
N PRO A 574 38.78 67.28 135.82
CA PRO A 574 39.13 67.45 137.24
C PRO A 574 38.15 66.77 138.19
N ILE A 575 36.85 66.75 137.84
CA ILE A 575 35.80 66.10 138.63
C ILE A 575 35.79 64.60 138.38
N ARG A 576 36.00 64.18 137.12
CA ARG A 576 36.17 62.77 136.74
C ARG A 576 37.34 62.13 137.51
N SER A 577 38.48 62.82 137.63
CA SER A 577 39.65 62.33 138.38
C SER A 577 39.46 62.33 139.90
N TYR A 578 38.64 63.22 140.47
CA TYR A 578 38.24 63.19 141.89
C TYR A 578 37.49 61.90 142.26
N PHE A 579 36.56 61.45 141.41
CA PHE A 579 35.79 60.22 141.65
C PHE A 579 36.57 58.91 141.44
N TYR A 580 37.72 58.94 140.75
CA TYR A 580 38.59 57.77 140.54
C TYR A 580 39.64 57.57 141.65
N TRP A 581 39.91 58.56 142.52
CA TRP A 581 41.02 58.50 143.50
C TRP A 581 40.57 58.32 144.97
N GLU A 582 39.29 58.54 145.30
CA GLU A 582 38.76 58.44 146.68
C GLU A 582 38.27 57.01 147.01
N ARG A 583 38.88 56.36 148.02
CA ARG A 583 38.67 54.94 148.36
C ARG A 583 37.25 54.53 148.79
N HIS A 584 36.31 55.46 148.97
CA HIS A 584 34.97 55.20 149.51
C HIS A 584 33.83 55.32 148.46
N CYS A 585 34.10 55.57 147.18
CA CYS A 585 33.06 55.82 146.16
C CYS A 585 32.52 54.59 145.40
N TYR A 586 32.86 53.35 145.81
CA TYR A 586 32.32 52.14 145.16
C TYR A 586 30.92 51.75 145.64
N ASP A 587 30.53 52.11 146.87
CA ASP A 587 29.28 51.65 147.50
C ASP A 587 28.19 52.75 147.55
N VAL A 588 28.36 53.85 146.82
CA VAL A 588 27.44 54.99 146.81
C VAL A 588 26.70 55.07 145.47
N ALA A 589 25.38 54.89 145.49
CA ALA A 589 24.53 54.77 144.29
C ALA A 589 24.65 55.95 143.30
N ILE A 590 24.93 57.17 143.76
CA ILE A 590 25.04 58.36 142.90
C ILE A 590 26.40 58.45 142.19
N CYS A 591 27.42 57.77 142.72
CA CYS A 591 28.78 57.78 142.17
C CYS A 591 28.89 56.81 140.98
N TRP A 592 28.22 55.65 141.06
CA TRP A 592 28.14 54.67 139.96
C TRP A 592 27.34 55.20 138.76
N SER A 593 26.23 55.92 138.97
CA SER A 593 25.41 56.48 137.87
C SER A 593 26.17 57.51 137.04
N VAL A 594 27.02 58.32 137.68
CA VAL A 594 27.87 59.29 136.99
C VAL A 594 29.01 58.60 136.24
N ARG A 595 29.56 57.50 136.76
CA ARG A 595 30.57 56.69 136.06
C ARG A 595 30.01 56.02 134.80
N SER A 596 28.81 55.44 134.87
CA SER A 596 28.16 54.80 133.72
C SER A 596 27.84 55.78 132.59
N MET A 597 27.64 57.06 132.89
CA MET A 597 27.49 58.10 131.85
C MET A 597 28.81 58.35 131.09
N PHE A 598 29.96 58.30 131.77
CA PHE A 598 31.26 58.43 131.11
C PHE A 598 31.65 57.17 130.33
N ASP A 599 31.32 55.97 130.82
CA ASP A 599 31.55 54.71 130.08
C ASP A 599 30.72 54.66 128.77
N ALA A 600 29.58 55.35 128.69
CA ALA A 600 28.78 55.49 127.47
C ALA A 600 29.40 56.47 126.44
N VAL A 601 30.15 57.47 126.93
CA VAL A 601 30.89 58.43 126.10
C VAL A 601 32.10 57.76 125.42
N ASP A 602 32.80 56.86 126.12
CA ASP A 602 33.93 56.09 125.57
C ASP A 602 33.53 55.15 124.41
N GLY A 603 32.23 54.89 124.20
CA GLY A 603 31.72 54.07 123.09
C GLY A 603 31.64 54.79 121.73
N VAL A 604 31.73 56.12 121.71
CA VAL A 604 31.54 56.95 120.51
C VAL A 604 32.72 56.84 119.54
N ASP A 605 33.95 56.72 120.03
CA ASP A 605 35.15 56.53 119.19
C ASP A 605 35.09 55.24 118.36
N ARG A 606 34.48 54.17 118.90
CA ARG A 606 34.32 52.90 118.18
C ARG A 606 33.30 52.98 117.04
N ILE A 607 32.31 53.87 117.15
CA ILE A 607 31.29 54.08 116.12
C ILE A 607 31.90 54.86 114.95
N ASP A 608 32.70 55.89 115.24
CA ASP A 608 33.42 56.68 114.25
C ASP A 608 34.42 55.82 113.45
N GLU A 609 35.26 55.03 114.13
CA GLU A 609 36.24 54.17 113.46
C GLU A 609 35.57 53.18 112.48
N LYS A 610 34.38 52.67 112.84
CA LYS A 610 33.60 51.77 111.98
C LYS A 610 32.90 52.50 110.82
N LEU A 611 32.40 53.71 111.04
CA LEU A 611 31.85 54.56 109.98
C LEU A 611 32.91 54.94 108.95
N ASN A 612 34.13 55.26 109.41
CA ASN A 612 35.28 55.52 108.54
C ASN A 612 35.60 54.34 107.61
N THR A 613 35.63 53.11 108.14
CA THR A 613 35.78 51.91 107.29
C THR A 613 34.62 51.70 106.32
N LEU A 614 33.38 51.98 106.74
CA LEU A 614 32.20 51.84 105.88
C LEU A 614 32.23 52.84 104.72
N VAL A 615 32.59 54.10 104.97
CA VAL A 615 32.74 55.12 103.93
C VAL A 615 33.83 54.72 102.92
N ALA A 616 34.95 54.18 103.38
CA ALA A 616 36.02 53.70 102.52
C ALA A 616 35.56 52.55 101.60
N ASP A 617 34.78 51.59 102.14
CA ASP A 617 34.26 50.46 101.37
C ASP A 617 33.19 50.90 100.34
N VAL A 618 32.27 51.79 100.71
CA VAL A 618 31.21 52.30 99.80
C VAL A 618 31.81 53.17 98.69
N LYS A 619 32.87 53.94 98.97
CA LYS A 619 33.66 54.65 97.94
C LYS A 619 34.32 53.70 96.94
N GLY A 620 34.74 52.51 97.38
CA GLY A 620 35.24 51.45 96.51
C GLY A 620 34.20 51.00 95.48
N PHE A 621 32.93 50.86 95.89
CA PHE A 621 31.82 50.52 95.00
C PHE A 621 31.50 51.64 94.00
N ASP A 622 31.51 52.90 94.44
CA ASP A 622 31.24 54.07 93.57
C ASP A 622 32.31 54.26 92.49
N ARG A 623 33.55 53.82 92.73
CA ARG A 623 34.61 53.82 91.73
C ARG A 623 34.50 52.69 90.71
N LEU A 624 34.11 51.49 91.14
CA LEU A 624 34.10 50.29 90.27
C LEU A 624 32.87 50.22 89.36
N MET A 625 31.71 50.74 89.79
CA MET A 625 30.49 50.66 88.99
C MET A 625 30.53 51.45 87.67
N PRO A 626 31.07 52.68 87.61
CA PRO A 626 31.26 53.39 86.35
C PRO A 626 32.17 52.64 85.37
N GLU A 627 33.20 51.94 85.86
CA GLU A 627 34.11 51.13 85.02
C GLU A 627 33.38 49.92 84.41
N MET A 628 32.50 49.25 85.17
CA MET A 628 31.64 48.19 84.63
C MET A 628 30.63 48.71 83.59
N ILE A 629 30.01 49.86 83.85
CA ILE A 629 29.04 50.48 82.94
C ILE A 629 29.70 50.87 81.61
N ALA A 630 30.96 51.30 81.63
CA ALA A 630 31.71 51.67 80.43
C ALA A 630 31.93 50.49 79.45
N GLN A 631 31.87 49.24 79.92
CA GLN A 631 32.11 48.06 79.07
C GLN A 631 30.85 47.54 78.35
N LEU A 632 29.64 47.90 78.82
CA LEU A 632 28.40 47.39 78.27
C LEU A 632 28.00 47.99 76.90
N PRO A 633 28.14 49.29 76.62
CA PRO A 633 27.79 49.86 75.32
C PRO A 633 28.55 49.25 74.14
N PRO A 634 29.90 49.03 74.20
CA PRO A 634 30.63 48.35 73.14
C PRO A 634 30.14 46.92 72.88
N MET A 635 29.74 46.18 73.93
CA MET A 635 29.21 44.82 73.79
C MET A 635 27.83 44.82 73.12
N ILE A 636 26.95 45.74 73.51
CA ILE A 636 25.62 45.95 72.91
C ILE A 636 25.78 46.31 71.43
N GLU A 637 26.67 47.24 71.10
CA GLU A 637 26.95 47.68 69.74
C GLU A 637 27.48 46.53 68.88
N THR A 638 28.41 45.73 69.42
CA THR A 638 28.95 44.55 68.72
C THR A 638 27.85 43.54 68.39
N MET A 639 26.96 43.24 69.36
CA MET A 639 25.83 42.33 69.15
C MET A 639 24.80 42.89 68.16
N ALA A 640 24.53 44.20 68.20
CA ALA A 640 23.65 44.88 67.26
C ALA A 640 24.22 44.88 65.83
N ASN A 641 25.53 45.09 65.68
CA ASN A 641 26.25 45.03 64.41
C ASN A 641 26.25 43.60 63.84
N MET A 642 26.51 42.58 64.68
CA MET A 642 26.43 41.18 64.25
C MET A 642 25.00 40.79 63.81
N ARG A 643 23.97 41.22 64.54
CA ARG A 643 22.57 41.03 64.14
C ARG A 643 22.30 41.67 62.77
N THR A 644 22.75 42.92 62.59
CA THR A 644 22.59 43.65 61.33
C THR A 644 23.29 42.91 60.20
N MET A 645 24.53 42.47 60.39
CA MET A 645 25.29 41.69 59.41
C MET A 645 24.60 40.37 59.05
N MET A 646 24.04 39.66 60.04
CA MET A 646 23.31 38.42 59.82
C MET A 646 22.02 38.63 59.02
N LEU A 647 21.27 39.70 59.31
CA LEU A 647 20.09 40.11 58.54
C LEU A 647 20.44 40.56 57.12
N THR A 648 21.54 41.30 56.96
CA THR A 648 22.04 41.70 55.65
C THR A 648 22.42 40.46 54.84
N LEU A 649 23.20 39.52 55.41
CA LEU A 649 23.57 38.27 54.74
C LEU A 649 22.34 37.45 54.35
N HIS A 650 21.36 37.31 55.26
CA HIS A 650 20.09 36.67 54.96
C HIS A 650 19.36 37.34 53.80
N SER A 651 19.25 38.67 53.80
CA SER A 651 18.57 39.41 52.73
C SER A 651 19.28 39.27 51.38
N THR A 652 20.62 39.30 51.38
CA THR A 652 21.43 39.12 50.17
C THR A 652 21.28 37.70 49.62
N MET A 653 21.43 36.68 50.47
CA MET A 653 21.29 35.28 50.04
C MET A 653 19.86 34.95 49.62
N SER A 654 18.85 35.45 50.33
CA SER A 654 17.44 35.30 49.93
C SER A 654 17.17 35.91 48.55
N GLY A 655 17.74 37.09 48.26
CA GLY A 655 17.67 37.71 46.94
C GLY A 655 18.31 36.84 45.83
N ILE A 656 19.51 36.32 46.08
CA ILE A 656 20.20 35.40 45.15
C ILE A 656 19.37 34.13 44.94
N PHE A 657 18.81 33.57 46.01
CA PHE A 657 18.03 32.35 45.91
C PHE A 657 16.71 32.54 45.18
N ASN A 658 16.04 33.69 45.35
CA ASN A 658 14.85 34.02 44.58
C ASN A 658 15.18 34.18 43.09
N GLN A 659 16.31 34.81 42.75
CA GLN A 659 16.78 34.88 41.37
C GLN A 659 17.05 33.50 40.76
N MET A 660 17.71 32.61 41.51
CA MET A 660 17.95 31.22 41.07
C MET A 660 16.65 30.41 40.93
N ASP A 661 15.68 30.61 41.83
CA ASP A 661 14.35 29.97 41.78
C ASP A 661 13.57 30.42 40.54
N ASP A 662 13.56 31.72 40.24
CA ASP A 662 12.93 32.25 39.03
C ASP A 662 13.59 31.72 37.75
N MET A 663 14.92 31.67 37.71
CA MET A 663 15.66 31.09 36.58
C MET A 663 15.29 29.62 36.37
N THR A 664 15.15 28.86 37.46
CA THR A 664 14.75 27.44 37.44
C THR A 664 13.30 27.26 36.99
N LYS A 665 12.38 28.11 37.46
CA LYS A 665 10.98 28.12 37.02
C LYS A 665 10.85 28.46 35.55
N HIS A 666 11.59 29.44 35.05
CA HIS A 666 11.61 29.80 33.64
C HIS A 666 12.14 28.65 32.77
N ALA A 667 13.22 28.00 33.19
CA ALA A 667 13.73 26.81 32.50
C ALA A 667 12.70 25.66 32.48
N SER A 668 12.02 25.41 33.60
CA SER A 668 10.96 24.39 33.71
C SER A 668 9.71 24.74 32.89
N ALA A 669 9.34 26.01 32.82
CA ALA A 669 8.25 26.48 31.97
C ALA A 669 8.60 26.33 30.48
N MET A 670 9.84 26.67 30.10
CA MET A 670 10.36 26.46 28.75
C MET A 670 10.34 24.96 28.37
N GLY A 671 10.87 24.09 29.23
CA GLY A 671 10.84 22.64 29.01
C GLY A 671 9.43 22.11 28.76
N ARG A 672 8.47 22.48 29.62
CA ARG A 672 7.05 22.11 29.46
C ARG A 672 6.40 22.70 28.20
N ALA A 673 6.78 23.92 27.80
CA ALA A 673 6.24 24.54 26.59
C ALA A 673 6.73 23.83 25.33
N PHE A 674 8.03 23.49 25.25
CA PHE A 674 8.57 22.72 24.13
C PHE A 674 7.93 21.32 24.04
N ASP A 675 7.85 20.63 25.19
CA ASP A 675 7.26 19.30 25.28
C ASP A 675 5.76 19.30 24.92
N GLY A 676 4.99 20.23 25.50
CA GLY A 676 3.57 20.40 25.19
C GLY A 676 3.29 20.86 23.75
N SER A 677 4.22 21.59 23.13
CA SER A 677 4.13 21.96 21.71
C SER A 677 4.46 20.82 20.75
N LYS A 678 4.98 19.69 21.26
CA LYS A 678 5.46 18.55 20.48
C LYS A 678 6.51 18.94 19.43
N ASN A 679 7.28 19.99 19.71
CA ASN A 679 8.35 20.47 18.83
C ASN A 679 9.61 19.62 19.02
N ASP A 680 9.97 18.89 17.97
CA ASP A 680 11.11 17.97 17.90
C ASP A 680 12.33 18.58 17.20
N ASP A 681 12.36 19.88 16.86
CA ASP A 681 13.53 20.54 16.24
C ASP A 681 14.79 20.50 17.10
N SER A 682 14.64 20.08 18.35
CA SER A 682 15.71 19.86 19.32
C SER A 682 15.71 18.44 19.89
N PHE A 683 15.33 17.43 19.10
CA PHE A 683 15.37 16.03 19.51
C PHE A 683 16.78 15.61 19.94
N TYR A 684 16.90 14.92 21.07
CA TYR A 684 18.12 14.27 21.54
C TYR A 684 17.80 13.14 22.51
N LEU A 685 18.46 11.99 22.37
CA LEU A 685 18.34 10.86 23.29
C LEU A 685 19.69 10.59 23.99
N PRO A 686 19.74 10.62 25.34
CA PRO A 686 20.93 10.28 26.09
C PRO A 686 21.33 8.81 25.89
N PRO A 687 22.64 8.48 25.95
CA PRO A 687 23.13 7.10 25.81
C PRO A 687 22.50 6.11 26.79
N GLU A 688 22.11 6.56 27.98
CA GLU A 688 21.53 5.72 29.04
C GLU A 688 20.18 5.12 28.63
N VAL A 689 19.43 5.79 27.73
CA VAL A 689 18.14 5.29 27.23
C VAL A 689 18.30 4.00 26.43
N PHE A 690 19.44 3.85 25.74
CA PHE A 690 19.73 2.66 24.93
C PHE A 690 19.96 1.40 25.79
N GLU A 691 20.28 1.58 27.08
CA GLU A 691 20.42 0.48 28.03
C GLU A 691 19.08 0.03 28.62
N ASN A 692 18.01 0.83 28.48
CA ASN A 692 16.69 0.47 29.00
C ASN A 692 16.11 -0.76 28.29
N ALA A 693 15.63 -1.75 29.06
CA ALA A 693 15.10 -3.00 28.52
C ALA A 693 13.84 -2.81 27.66
N ASP A 694 12.97 -1.86 28.01
CA ASP A 694 11.74 -1.55 27.29
C ASP A 694 12.06 -0.88 25.96
N PHE A 695 13.03 0.04 25.98
CA PHE A 695 13.51 0.70 24.76
C PHE A 695 14.19 -0.29 23.81
N ARG A 696 14.99 -1.23 24.33
CA ARG A 696 15.59 -2.31 23.53
C ARG A 696 14.54 -3.23 22.89
N ARG A 697 13.43 -3.51 23.58
CA ARG A 697 12.30 -4.25 23.02
C ARG A 697 11.63 -3.48 21.90
N ALA A 698 11.32 -2.20 22.09
CA ALA A 698 10.75 -1.36 21.04
C ALA A 698 11.67 -1.25 19.80
N MET A 699 12.98 -1.12 20.03
CA MET A 699 14.00 -1.02 19.00
C MET A 699 14.05 -2.24 18.08
N SER A 700 13.79 -3.45 18.58
CA SER A 700 13.75 -4.67 17.77
C SER A 700 12.69 -4.67 16.66
N ASN A 701 11.69 -3.77 16.74
CA ASN A 701 10.66 -3.62 15.71
C ASN A 701 11.00 -2.58 14.65
N PHE A 702 12.00 -1.73 14.85
CA PHE A 702 12.35 -0.67 13.89
C PHE A 702 13.77 -0.78 13.39
N LEU A 703 14.66 -1.42 14.14
CA LEU A 703 16.03 -1.73 13.73
C LEU A 703 16.19 -3.22 13.49
N SER A 704 17.03 -3.57 12.52
CA SER A 704 17.42 -4.94 12.26
C SER A 704 18.18 -5.54 13.46
N PRO A 705 18.20 -6.87 13.60
CA PRO A 705 18.93 -7.54 14.68
C PRO A 705 20.43 -7.20 14.74
N ASP A 706 21.04 -6.92 13.58
CA ASP A 706 22.44 -6.48 13.45
C ASP A 706 22.66 -4.98 13.68
N GLY A 707 21.59 -4.18 13.81
CA GLY A 707 21.63 -2.73 14.01
C GLY A 707 21.97 -1.90 12.77
N HIS A 708 22.20 -2.52 11.60
CA HIS A 708 22.65 -1.83 10.39
C HIS A 708 21.50 -1.33 9.51
N ALA A 709 20.26 -1.69 9.80
CA ALA A 709 19.10 -1.21 9.06
C ALA A 709 18.02 -0.64 9.96
N ALA A 710 17.39 0.43 9.50
CA ALA A 710 16.25 1.07 10.16
C ALA A 710 15.05 1.10 9.21
N ARG A 711 13.89 0.63 9.66
CA ARG A 711 12.63 0.71 8.92
C ARG A 711 11.72 1.81 9.46
N PHE A 712 11.00 2.44 8.54
CA PHE A 712 10.04 3.51 8.75
C PHE A 712 8.72 3.06 8.15
N ILE A 713 7.64 3.16 8.92
CA ILE A 713 6.29 2.80 8.48
C ILE A 713 5.57 4.11 8.17
N ILE A 714 5.23 4.31 6.91
CA ILE A 714 4.68 5.56 6.39
C ILE A 714 3.20 5.33 6.06
N LEU A 715 2.34 6.19 6.59
CA LEU A 715 0.90 6.16 6.34
C LEU A 715 0.50 7.38 5.52
N HIS A 716 -0.26 7.13 4.45
CA HIS A 716 -0.84 8.19 3.60
C HIS A 716 -2.07 8.83 4.27
N ARG A 717 -2.51 10.00 3.79
CA ARG A 717 -3.76 10.65 4.21
C ARG A 717 -4.99 10.07 3.50
N GLY A 718 -4.79 9.56 2.28
CA GLY A 718 -5.81 8.90 1.45
C GLY A 718 -5.48 7.44 1.17
N ASP A 719 -6.06 6.90 0.09
CA ASP A 719 -5.74 5.56 -0.39
C ASP A 719 -4.38 5.55 -1.13
N PRO A 720 -3.39 4.77 -0.67
CA PRO A 720 -2.11 4.62 -1.37
C PRO A 720 -2.25 4.09 -2.80
N ALA A 721 -3.37 3.41 -3.12
CA ALA A 721 -3.67 2.91 -4.46
C ALA A 721 -4.22 3.97 -5.44
N SER A 722 -4.43 5.19 -4.97
CA SER A 722 -4.85 6.32 -5.81
C SER A 722 -3.69 6.87 -6.64
N ASP A 723 -4.00 7.62 -7.70
CA ASP A 723 -2.99 8.29 -8.52
C ASP A 723 -2.08 9.22 -7.69
N GLU A 724 -2.65 9.91 -6.69
CA GLU A 724 -1.92 10.77 -5.76
C GLU A 724 -1.01 9.95 -4.83
N GLY A 725 -1.50 8.82 -4.31
CA GLY A 725 -0.73 7.89 -3.49
C GLY A 725 0.47 7.32 -4.24
N ILE A 726 0.26 6.85 -5.46
CA ILE A 726 1.31 6.32 -6.35
C ILE A 726 2.36 7.38 -6.67
N ALA A 727 1.94 8.61 -6.98
CA ALA A 727 2.86 9.72 -7.29
C ALA A 727 3.72 10.11 -6.07
N SER A 728 3.17 9.99 -4.86
CA SER A 728 3.89 10.36 -3.63
C SER A 728 5.08 9.45 -3.32
N ILE A 729 5.14 8.22 -3.85
CA ILE A 729 6.26 7.29 -3.60
C ILE A 729 7.61 7.83 -4.09
N ASP A 730 7.65 8.47 -5.27
CA ASP A 730 8.86 9.12 -5.77
C ASP A 730 9.27 10.32 -4.91
N THR A 731 8.28 11.08 -4.41
CA THR A 731 8.57 12.19 -3.51
C THR A 731 9.05 11.73 -2.14
N ILE A 732 8.55 10.60 -1.61
CA ILE A 732 9.06 9.99 -0.37
C ILE A 732 10.52 9.59 -0.53
N ARG A 733 10.86 8.90 -1.63
CA ARG A 733 12.24 8.50 -1.92
C ARG A 733 13.15 9.72 -2.04
N THR A 734 12.73 10.72 -2.81
CA THR A 734 13.49 11.96 -2.99
C THR A 734 13.68 12.71 -1.67
N ALA A 735 12.63 12.84 -0.86
CA ALA A 735 12.72 13.48 0.45
C ALA A 735 13.64 12.71 1.41
N ALA A 736 13.64 11.38 1.34
CA ALA A 736 14.56 10.56 2.11
C ALA A 736 16.02 10.80 1.69
N GLU A 737 16.30 10.75 0.38
CA GLU A 737 17.63 11.05 -0.16
C GLU A 737 18.10 12.47 0.19
N GLU A 738 17.21 13.48 0.10
CA GLU A 738 17.51 14.86 0.46
C GLU A 738 17.77 15.05 1.96
N SER A 739 17.07 14.30 2.82
CA SER A 739 17.26 14.38 4.28
C SER A 739 18.63 13.87 4.71
N LEU A 740 19.18 12.90 3.98
CA LEU A 740 20.49 12.28 4.28
C LEU A 740 21.68 13.08 3.71
N LYS A 741 21.47 14.01 2.77
CA LYS A 741 22.54 14.84 2.21
C LYS A 741 23.32 15.58 3.30
N GLY A 742 24.65 15.51 3.24
CA GLY A 742 25.54 16.16 4.19
C GLY A 742 25.56 15.50 5.58
N THR A 743 25.04 14.28 5.71
CA THR A 743 25.10 13.48 6.95
C THR A 743 26.00 12.25 6.76
N PRO A 744 26.52 11.64 7.84
CA PRO A 744 27.25 10.37 7.77
C PRO A 744 26.51 9.24 7.02
N LEU A 745 25.18 9.28 6.98
CA LEU A 745 24.34 8.29 6.33
C LEU A 745 24.05 8.59 4.85
N GLU A 746 24.72 9.57 4.22
CA GLU A 746 24.50 9.95 2.81
C GLU A 746 24.71 8.80 1.81
N SER A 747 25.62 7.86 2.12
CA SER A 747 25.90 6.70 1.27
C SER A 747 25.02 5.47 1.54
N SER A 748 24.06 5.60 2.47
CA SER A 748 23.16 4.51 2.86
C SER A 748 22.19 4.15 1.73
N LYS A 749 21.81 2.87 1.66
CA LYS A 749 20.86 2.39 0.66
C LYS A 749 19.43 2.57 1.16
N ILE A 750 18.57 3.12 0.30
CA ILE A 750 17.15 3.33 0.61
C ILE A 750 16.28 2.37 -0.22
N TYR A 751 15.54 1.53 0.50
CA TYR A 751 14.57 0.60 -0.04
C TYR A 751 13.16 1.09 0.31
N VAL A 752 12.26 1.11 -0.66
CA VAL A 752 10.86 1.49 -0.45
C VAL A 752 9.98 0.36 -0.94
N ALA A 753 9.19 -0.20 -0.03
CA ALA A 753 8.23 -1.26 -0.27
C ALA A 753 6.87 -0.84 0.32
N GLY A 754 5.81 -1.58 0.01
CA GLY A 754 4.46 -1.25 0.42
C GLY A 754 3.48 -1.31 -0.75
N ILE A 755 2.20 -1.11 -0.46
CA ILE A 755 1.13 -1.33 -1.44
C ILE A 755 1.15 -0.27 -2.54
N GLY A 756 1.37 1.00 -2.20
CA GLY A 756 1.55 2.11 -3.13
C GLY A 756 2.81 1.93 -3.97
N ALA A 757 3.93 1.49 -3.39
CA ALA A 757 5.15 1.16 -4.15
C ALA A 757 4.93 0.01 -5.15
N VAL A 758 4.22 -1.04 -4.74
CA VAL A 758 3.85 -2.17 -5.63
C VAL A 758 2.92 -1.70 -6.74
N PHE A 759 1.88 -0.91 -6.44
CA PHE A 759 0.97 -0.38 -7.46
C PHE A 759 1.63 0.61 -8.41
N LYS A 760 2.62 1.37 -7.95
CA LYS A 760 3.47 2.18 -8.82
C LYS A 760 4.21 1.31 -9.83
N ASP A 761 4.86 0.24 -9.37
CA ASP A 761 5.62 -0.65 -10.24
C ASP A 761 4.70 -1.41 -11.22
N ILE A 762 3.50 -1.81 -10.77
CA ILE A 762 2.46 -2.40 -11.63
C ILE A 762 1.98 -1.39 -12.68
N SER A 763 1.71 -0.14 -12.29
CA SER A 763 1.25 0.93 -13.19
C SER A 763 2.30 1.25 -14.26
N GLN A 764 3.56 1.41 -13.86
CA GLN A 764 4.67 1.63 -14.79
C GLN A 764 4.92 0.42 -15.69
N GLY A 765 4.93 -0.78 -15.10
CA GLY A 765 5.08 -2.05 -15.82
C GLY A 765 3.99 -2.25 -16.85
N ALA A 766 2.72 -2.07 -16.48
CA ALA A 766 1.57 -2.20 -17.36
C ALA A 766 1.63 -1.21 -18.53
N LYS A 767 2.03 0.04 -18.28
CA LYS A 767 2.16 1.05 -19.33
C LYS A 767 3.22 0.67 -20.37
N TRP A 768 4.40 0.27 -19.92
CA TRP A 768 5.48 -0.13 -20.83
C TRP A 768 5.21 -1.45 -21.54
N ASP A 769 4.70 -2.45 -20.82
CA ASP A 769 4.34 -3.74 -21.40
C ASP A 769 3.21 -3.61 -22.43
N LEU A 770 2.22 -2.74 -22.19
CA LEU A 770 1.16 -2.46 -23.16
C LEU A 770 1.74 -1.88 -24.46
N VAL A 771 2.68 -0.94 -24.36
CA VAL A 771 3.34 -0.34 -25.52
C VAL A 771 4.21 -1.36 -26.24
N ILE A 772 5.00 -2.15 -25.52
CA ILE A 772 5.89 -3.18 -26.09
C ILE A 772 5.05 -4.27 -26.77
N ALA A 773 4.09 -4.86 -26.06
CA ALA A 773 3.22 -5.91 -26.58
C ALA A 773 2.35 -5.40 -27.73
N GLY A 774 1.74 -4.22 -27.60
CA GLY A 774 0.90 -3.61 -28.63
C GLY A 774 1.66 -3.28 -29.92
N ILE A 775 2.81 -2.63 -29.83
CA ILE A 775 3.62 -2.29 -31.01
C ILE A 775 4.22 -3.54 -31.64
N SER A 776 4.79 -4.45 -30.84
CA SER A 776 5.39 -5.69 -31.36
C SER A 776 4.36 -6.56 -32.09
N SER A 777 3.17 -6.72 -31.51
CA SER A 777 2.09 -7.48 -32.14
C SER A 777 1.54 -6.76 -33.39
N LEU A 778 1.36 -5.44 -33.39
CA LEU A 778 0.98 -4.68 -34.59
C LEU A 778 2.01 -4.84 -35.73
N CYS A 779 3.30 -4.71 -35.42
CA CYS A 779 4.39 -4.91 -36.38
C CYS A 779 4.41 -6.35 -36.91
N LEU A 780 4.24 -7.35 -36.04
CA LEU A 780 4.24 -8.75 -36.43
C LEU A 780 3.04 -9.10 -37.30
N ILE A 781 1.84 -8.64 -36.92
CA ILE A 781 0.62 -8.77 -37.73
C ILE A 781 0.82 -8.09 -39.07
N PHE A 782 1.39 -6.88 -39.11
CA PHE A 782 1.68 -6.19 -40.37
C PHE A 782 2.60 -7.01 -41.28
N ILE A 783 3.66 -7.62 -40.73
CA ILE A 783 4.58 -8.49 -41.48
C ILE A 783 3.85 -9.73 -42.00
N ILE A 784 3.07 -10.41 -41.16
CA ILE A 784 2.30 -11.59 -41.58
C ILE A 784 1.31 -11.21 -42.68
N MET A 785 0.56 -10.11 -42.51
CA MET A 785 -0.38 -9.62 -43.51
C MET A 785 0.32 -9.22 -44.82
N LEU A 786 1.52 -8.64 -44.75
CA LEU A 786 2.32 -8.32 -45.94
C LEU A 786 2.73 -9.59 -46.69
N VAL A 787 3.15 -10.65 -45.98
CA VAL A 787 3.50 -11.95 -46.58
C VAL A 787 2.29 -12.61 -47.25
N PHE A 788 1.13 -12.58 -46.60
CA PHE A 788 -0.09 -13.21 -47.11
C PHE A 788 -0.73 -12.43 -48.26
N THR A 789 -0.92 -11.12 -48.09
CA THR A 789 -1.56 -10.28 -49.11
C THR A 789 -0.64 -9.95 -50.28
N ARG A 790 0.70 -9.97 -50.06
CA ARG A 790 1.74 -9.53 -51.01
C ARG A 790 1.55 -8.10 -51.52
N ALA A 791 0.85 -7.27 -50.74
CA ALA A 791 0.54 -5.90 -51.07
C ALA A 791 0.67 -5.01 -49.81
N LEU A 792 1.34 -3.87 -49.94
CA LEU A 792 1.64 -3.00 -48.80
C LEU A 792 0.39 -2.27 -48.32
N VAL A 793 -0.41 -1.77 -49.27
CA VAL A 793 -1.58 -0.93 -48.98
C VAL A 793 -2.69 -1.73 -48.26
N PRO A 794 -3.08 -2.96 -48.68
CA PRO A 794 -4.07 -3.75 -47.95
C PRO A 794 -3.57 -4.11 -46.55
N ALA A 795 -2.29 -4.49 -46.41
CA ALA A 795 -1.71 -4.79 -45.10
C ALA A 795 -1.80 -3.59 -44.16
N GLY A 796 -1.44 -2.38 -44.65
CA GLY A 796 -1.57 -1.14 -43.86
C GLY A 796 -3.01 -0.77 -43.52
N VAL A 797 -3.94 -0.93 -44.46
CA VAL A 797 -5.37 -0.66 -44.21
C VAL A 797 -5.93 -1.63 -43.16
N ILE A 798 -5.63 -2.92 -43.26
CA ILE A 798 -6.07 -3.93 -42.29
C ILE A 798 -5.56 -3.58 -40.89
N VAL A 799 -4.26 -3.31 -40.75
CA VAL A 799 -3.68 -3.00 -39.44
C VAL A 799 -4.22 -1.69 -38.89
N GLY A 800 -4.39 -0.66 -39.72
CA GLY A 800 -4.96 0.62 -39.32
C GLY A 800 -6.43 0.53 -38.89
N THR A 801 -7.25 -0.25 -39.62
CA THR A 801 -8.65 -0.45 -39.27
C THR A 801 -8.80 -1.28 -38.00
N VAL A 802 -7.95 -2.28 -37.78
CA VAL A 802 -7.90 -3.06 -36.53
C VAL A 802 -7.48 -2.18 -35.34
N ALA A 803 -6.46 -1.33 -35.50
CA ALA A 803 -6.04 -0.41 -34.44
C ALA A 803 -7.15 0.60 -34.08
N MET A 804 -7.86 1.14 -35.08
CA MET A 804 -8.99 2.03 -34.85
C MET A 804 -10.17 1.30 -34.20
N SER A 805 -10.46 0.07 -34.64
CA SER A 805 -11.46 -0.81 -34.04
C SER A 805 -11.18 -1.01 -32.56
N LEU A 806 -9.95 -1.36 -32.22
CA LEU A 806 -9.49 -1.59 -30.86
C LEU A 806 -9.65 -0.34 -29.98
N GLY A 807 -9.25 0.84 -30.47
CA GLY A 807 -9.46 2.11 -29.76
C GLY A 807 -10.94 2.42 -29.52
N ALA A 808 -11.78 2.28 -30.55
CA ALA A 808 -13.22 2.51 -30.45
C ALA A 808 -13.91 1.50 -29.49
N SER A 809 -13.47 0.25 -29.51
CA SER A 809 -14.01 -0.84 -28.69
C SER A 809 -13.69 -0.66 -27.21
N PHE A 810 -12.43 -0.33 -26.91
CA PHE A 810 -12.02 -0.04 -25.55
C PHE A 810 -12.75 1.21 -25.02
N GLY A 811 -12.87 2.26 -25.83
CA GLY A 811 -13.67 3.44 -25.49
C GLY A 811 -15.13 3.10 -25.22
N LEU A 812 -15.78 2.29 -26.07
CA LEU A 812 -17.14 1.84 -25.82
C LEU A 812 -17.27 1.08 -24.48
N SER A 813 -16.25 0.31 -24.11
CA SER A 813 -16.20 -0.35 -22.80
C SER A 813 -16.07 0.66 -21.64
N VAL A 814 -15.26 1.71 -21.80
CA VAL A 814 -15.17 2.83 -20.84
C VAL A 814 -16.53 3.52 -20.70
N LEU A 815 -17.23 3.77 -21.80
CA LEU A 815 -18.58 4.33 -21.78
C LEU A 815 -19.55 3.46 -20.98
N VAL A 816 -19.58 2.15 -21.24
CA VAL A 816 -20.51 1.22 -20.57
C VAL A 816 -20.19 1.05 -19.09
N TRP A 817 -18.95 0.74 -18.74
CA TRP A 817 -18.61 0.41 -17.36
C TRP A 817 -18.42 1.66 -16.50
N GLN A 818 -17.67 2.65 -16.99
CA GLN A 818 -17.29 3.82 -16.19
C GLN A 818 -18.40 4.88 -16.16
N TYR A 819 -19.02 5.19 -17.29
CA TYR A 819 -20.03 6.26 -17.37
C TYR A 819 -21.47 5.78 -17.12
N ILE A 820 -21.84 4.58 -17.60
CA ILE A 820 -23.21 4.07 -17.43
C ILE A 820 -23.36 3.28 -16.12
N LEU A 821 -22.43 2.34 -15.84
CA LEU A 821 -22.50 1.48 -14.64
C LEU A 821 -21.80 2.08 -13.41
N GLY A 822 -21.03 3.17 -13.57
CA GLY A 822 -20.37 3.87 -12.48
C GLY A 822 -19.18 3.12 -11.85
N THR A 823 -18.69 2.06 -12.49
CA THR A 823 -17.55 1.27 -12.00
C THR A 823 -16.34 1.49 -12.90
N PRO A 824 -15.17 1.88 -12.36
CA PRO A 824 -13.94 1.96 -13.14
C PRO A 824 -13.62 0.62 -13.84
N LEU A 825 -12.81 0.69 -14.89
CA LEU A 825 -12.28 -0.53 -15.50
C LEU A 825 -11.05 -0.97 -14.71
N HIS A 826 -10.97 -2.28 -14.49
CA HIS A 826 -9.78 -2.89 -13.91
C HIS A 826 -8.59 -2.71 -14.87
N TRP A 827 -7.41 -2.38 -14.34
CA TRP A 827 -6.21 -2.06 -15.14
C TRP A 827 -5.82 -3.17 -16.15
N LEU A 828 -6.03 -4.45 -15.78
CA LEU A 828 -5.72 -5.61 -16.62
C LEU A 828 -6.63 -5.70 -17.87
N VAL A 829 -7.85 -5.16 -17.80
CA VAL A 829 -8.86 -5.30 -18.88
C VAL A 829 -8.38 -4.62 -20.16
N LEU A 830 -7.77 -3.44 -20.05
CA LEU A 830 -7.22 -2.73 -21.21
C LEU A 830 -6.17 -3.60 -21.90
N ALA A 831 -5.15 -4.04 -21.16
CA ALA A 831 -4.04 -4.77 -21.74
C ALA A 831 -4.47 -6.10 -22.36
N MET A 832 -5.26 -6.90 -21.64
CA MET A 832 -5.77 -8.17 -22.15
C MET A 832 -6.67 -7.98 -23.37
N SER A 833 -7.59 -7.02 -23.35
CA SER A 833 -8.51 -6.78 -24.47
C SER A 833 -7.75 -6.30 -25.71
N VAL A 834 -6.75 -5.43 -25.55
CA VAL A 834 -5.90 -4.97 -26.66
C VAL A 834 -5.25 -6.15 -27.35
N ILE A 835 -4.59 -7.02 -26.59
CA ILE A 835 -3.85 -8.15 -27.16
C ILE A 835 -4.80 -9.14 -27.84
N VAL A 836 -5.92 -9.49 -27.20
CA VAL A 836 -6.88 -10.43 -27.77
C VAL A 836 -7.58 -9.87 -29.00
N LEU A 837 -8.05 -8.63 -28.95
CA LEU A 837 -8.71 -7.98 -30.09
C LEU A 837 -7.75 -7.82 -31.27
N LEU A 838 -6.48 -7.53 -31.00
CA LEU A 838 -5.49 -7.43 -32.06
C LEU A 838 -5.20 -8.78 -32.71
N ALA A 839 -5.05 -9.82 -31.88
CA ALA A 839 -4.84 -11.19 -32.35
C ALA A 839 -6.00 -11.64 -33.25
N VAL A 840 -7.24 -11.47 -32.80
CA VAL A 840 -8.45 -11.98 -33.48
C VAL A 840 -8.91 -11.08 -34.62
N GLY A 841 -8.85 -9.75 -34.45
CA GLY A 841 -9.37 -8.77 -35.42
C GLY A 841 -8.64 -8.77 -36.77
N SER A 842 -7.39 -9.22 -36.81
CA SER A 842 -6.59 -9.34 -38.03
C SER A 842 -7.07 -10.47 -38.97
N ASP A 843 -7.37 -11.63 -38.38
CA ASP A 843 -8.22 -12.72 -38.86
C ASP A 843 -9.11 -12.39 -40.04
N TYR A 844 -10.10 -11.67 -39.62
CA TYR A 844 -11.30 -11.47 -40.32
C TYR A 844 -11.21 -10.53 -41.53
N ASN A 845 -10.27 -9.59 -41.46
CA ASN A 845 -9.99 -8.70 -42.56
C ASN A 845 -9.19 -9.43 -43.66
N LEU A 846 -8.35 -10.40 -43.30
CA LEU A 846 -7.67 -11.27 -44.26
C LEU A 846 -8.67 -12.08 -45.09
N LEU A 847 -9.72 -12.62 -44.47
CA LEU A 847 -10.80 -13.34 -45.17
C LEU A 847 -11.46 -12.50 -46.25
N LEU A 848 -11.85 -11.28 -45.89
CA LEU A 848 -12.52 -10.36 -46.80
C LEU A 848 -11.59 -9.96 -47.97
N VAL A 849 -10.32 -9.66 -47.68
CA VAL A 849 -9.35 -9.27 -48.71
C VAL A 849 -8.97 -10.44 -49.61
N SER A 850 -8.84 -11.66 -49.07
CA SER A 850 -8.62 -12.88 -49.87
C SER A 850 -9.78 -13.10 -50.84
N ARG A 851 -11.02 -12.80 -50.42
CA ARG A 851 -12.21 -12.85 -51.29
C ARG A 851 -12.21 -11.78 -52.36
N PHE A 852 -11.88 -10.53 -51.99
CA PHE A 852 -11.69 -9.48 -52.98
C PHE A 852 -10.71 -9.93 -54.05
N ARG A 853 -9.58 -10.56 -53.65
CA ARG A 853 -8.56 -11.08 -54.56
C ARG A 853 -9.08 -12.14 -55.52
N GLN A 854 -9.89 -13.08 -55.04
CA GLN A 854 -10.47 -14.15 -55.87
C GLN A 854 -11.47 -13.61 -56.90
N GLU A 855 -12.25 -12.58 -56.54
CA GLU A 855 -13.26 -11.97 -57.40
C GLU A 855 -12.72 -10.79 -58.25
N ILE A 856 -11.41 -10.47 -58.18
CA ILE A 856 -10.77 -9.40 -58.99
C ILE A 856 -11.09 -9.55 -60.49
N HIS A 857 -11.20 -10.80 -60.98
CA HIS A 857 -11.43 -11.08 -62.39
C HIS A 857 -12.75 -10.48 -62.94
N ALA A 858 -13.73 -10.22 -62.07
CA ALA A 858 -15.00 -9.59 -62.43
C ALA A 858 -14.93 -8.04 -62.53
N GLY A 859 -13.78 -7.44 -62.20
CA GLY A 859 -13.58 -5.99 -62.04
C GLY A 859 -13.65 -5.56 -60.56
N LEU A 860 -12.97 -4.45 -60.19
CA LEU A 860 -12.78 -4.06 -58.78
C LEU A 860 -14.10 -3.86 -58.02
N ASN A 861 -14.99 -3.03 -58.56
CA ASN A 861 -16.28 -2.68 -57.94
C ASN A 861 -17.24 -3.88 -57.88
N THR A 862 -17.35 -4.62 -58.97
CA THR A 862 -18.18 -5.83 -59.05
C THR A 862 -17.64 -6.94 -58.15
N GLY A 863 -16.31 -7.05 -58.04
CA GLY A 863 -15.62 -8.01 -57.18
C GLY A 863 -15.88 -7.77 -55.70
N ILE A 864 -15.88 -6.50 -55.26
CA ILE A 864 -16.27 -6.13 -53.88
C ILE A 864 -17.72 -6.54 -53.61
N ILE A 865 -18.66 -6.23 -54.51
CA ILE A 865 -20.09 -6.55 -54.34
C ILE A 865 -20.32 -8.07 -54.28
N ARG A 866 -19.66 -8.84 -55.17
CA ARG A 866 -19.74 -10.30 -55.17
C ARG A 866 -19.13 -10.92 -53.92
N SER A 867 -17.98 -10.42 -53.50
CA SER A 867 -17.30 -10.87 -52.28
C SER A 867 -18.17 -10.64 -51.05
N MET A 868 -18.70 -9.42 -50.88
CA MET A 868 -19.61 -9.11 -49.77
C MET A 868 -20.87 -9.97 -49.81
N GLY A 869 -21.43 -10.21 -51.00
CA GLY A 869 -22.58 -11.08 -51.18
C GLY A 869 -22.33 -12.54 -50.80
N GLY A 870 -21.14 -13.07 -51.10
CA GLY A 870 -20.77 -14.46 -50.83
C GLY A 870 -20.33 -14.72 -49.39
N THR A 871 -19.55 -13.80 -48.81
CA THR A 871 -18.95 -14.02 -47.47
C THR A 871 -19.58 -13.22 -46.35
N GLY A 872 -20.34 -12.16 -46.63
CA GLY A 872 -20.90 -11.28 -45.60
C GLY A 872 -21.69 -12.04 -44.53
N LYS A 873 -22.57 -12.96 -44.93
CA LYS A 873 -23.38 -13.73 -43.98
C LYS A 873 -22.55 -14.70 -43.12
N VAL A 874 -21.63 -15.45 -43.73
CA VAL A 874 -20.81 -16.44 -43.00
C VAL A 874 -19.88 -15.74 -42.01
N VAL A 875 -19.27 -14.64 -42.45
CA VAL A 875 -18.30 -13.88 -41.70
C VAL A 875 -18.94 -13.10 -40.54
N THR A 876 -20.12 -12.50 -40.74
CA THR A 876 -20.89 -11.88 -39.66
C THR A 876 -21.41 -12.90 -38.65
N ASN A 877 -21.82 -14.09 -39.09
CA ASN A 877 -22.25 -15.15 -38.19
C ASN A 877 -21.11 -15.65 -37.30
N ALA A 878 -19.92 -15.91 -37.87
CA ALA A 878 -18.73 -16.26 -37.11
C ALA A 878 -18.39 -15.17 -36.07
N GLY A 879 -18.34 -13.91 -36.53
CA GLY A 879 -18.08 -12.77 -35.66
C GLY A 879 -19.08 -12.60 -34.50
N LEU A 880 -20.37 -12.83 -34.75
CA LEU A 880 -21.40 -12.78 -33.71
C LEU A 880 -21.26 -13.95 -32.73
N VAL A 881 -21.01 -15.17 -33.22
CA VAL A 881 -20.77 -16.34 -32.35
C VAL A 881 -19.60 -16.06 -31.41
N PHE A 882 -18.47 -15.59 -31.94
CA PHE A 882 -17.30 -15.24 -31.13
C PHE A 882 -17.67 -14.13 -30.13
N ALA A 883 -18.23 -13.01 -30.59
CA ALA A 883 -18.56 -11.89 -29.72
C ALA A 883 -19.47 -12.28 -28.54
N PHE A 884 -20.53 -13.05 -28.79
CA PHE A 884 -21.43 -13.53 -27.73
C PHE A 884 -20.77 -14.56 -26.81
N THR A 885 -19.87 -15.37 -27.35
CA THR A 885 -19.06 -16.31 -26.54
C THR A 885 -18.21 -15.54 -25.54
N MET A 886 -17.50 -14.49 -25.98
CA MET A 886 -16.71 -13.65 -25.08
C MET A 886 -17.60 -12.88 -24.10
N ALA A 887 -18.73 -12.33 -24.57
CA ALA A 887 -19.69 -11.63 -23.72
C ALA A 887 -20.31 -12.54 -22.64
N SER A 888 -20.35 -13.87 -22.85
CA SER A 888 -20.88 -14.82 -21.86
C SER A 888 -20.09 -14.87 -20.55
N MET A 889 -18.84 -14.40 -20.55
CA MET A 889 -18.01 -14.26 -19.34
C MET A 889 -18.61 -13.26 -18.32
N ILE A 890 -19.60 -12.44 -18.71
CA ILE A 890 -20.34 -11.56 -17.79
C ILE A 890 -21.05 -12.32 -16.65
N VAL A 891 -21.28 -13.63 -16.81
CA VAL A 891 -21.89 -14.51 -15.79
C VAL A 891 -20.89 -14.90 -14.69
N SER A 892 -19.59 -14.57 -14.86
CA SER A 892 -18.58 -14.80 -13.83
C SER A 892 -18.93 -14.09 -12.52
N ASP A 893 -18.66 -14.75 -11.39
CA ASP A 893 -18.80 -14.11 -10.07
C ASP A 893 -17.75 -12.99 -9.91
N VAL A 894 -16.64 -13.05 -10.66
CA VAL A 894 -15.57 -12.04 -10.66
C VAL A 894 -15.85 -10.99 -11.74
N LYS A 895 -16.11 -9.74 -11.33
CA LYS A 895 -16.46 -8.63 -12.26
C LYS A 895 -15.37 -8.34 -13.27
N MET A 896 -14.09 -8.48 -12.89
CA MET A 896 -12.94 -8.28 -13.80
C MET A 896 -13.00 -9.21 -15.01
N ILE A 897 -13.38 -10.48 -14.82
CA ILE A 897 -13.54 -11.46 -15.93
C ILE A 897 -14.72 -11.06 -16.82
N GLY A 898 -15.81 -10.57 -16.23
CA GLY A 898 -16.95 -10.05 -16.97
C GLY A 898 -16.63 -8.79 -17.78
N GLN A 899 -15.86 -7.86 -17.21
CA GLN A 899 -15.36 -6.68 -17.92
C GLN A 899 -14.52 -7.11 -19.13
N LEU A 900 -13.55 -8.00 -18.92
CA LEU A 900 -12.69 -8.52 -19.98
C LEU A 900 -13.50 -9.11 -21.15
N GLY A 901 -14.42 -10.04 -20.87
CA GLY A 901 -15.21 -10.69 -21.91
C GLY A 901 -16.17 -9.74 -22.63
N THR A 902 -16.77 -8.79 -21.92
CA THR A 902 -17.65 -7.78 -22.53
C THR A 902 -16.89 -6.78 -23.39
N THR A 903 -15.69 -6.33 -22.97
CA THR A 903 -14.83 -5.45 -23.79
C THR A 903 -14.42 -6.16 -25.09
N ILE A 904 -13.98 -7.42 -25.02
CA ILE A 904 -13.62 -8.19 -26.21
C ILE A 904 -14.86 -8.43 -27.08
N GLY A 905 -15.99 -8.82 -26.49
CA GLY A 905 -17.24 -9.04 -27.22
C GLY A 905 -17.71 -7.78 -27.97
N LEU A 906 -17.73 -6.63 -27.31
CA LEU A 906 -18.05 -5.34 -27.92
C LEU A 906 -17.09 -5.00 -29.06
N GLY A 907 -15.81 -5.30 -28.89
CA GLY A 907 -14.83 -5.01 -29.93
C GLY A 907 -14.91 -5.90 -31.15
N LEU A 908 -15.24 -7.17 -30.96
CA LEU A 908 -15.54 -8.08 -32.06
C LEU A 908 -16.84 -7.68 -32.78
N LEU A 909 -17.87 -7.21 -32.06
CA LEU A 909 -19.08 -6.66 -32.68
C LEU A 909 -18.76 -5.42 -33.52
N PHE A 910 -17.95 -4.50 -32.99
CA PHE A 910 -17.56 -3.30 -33.71
C PHE A 910 -16.74 -3.65 -34.97
N ASP A 911 -15.75 -4.54 -34.85
CA ASP A 911 -14.96 -4.99 -35.99
C ASP A 911 -15.83 -5.66 -37.06
N THR A 912 -16.71 -6.57 -36.65
CA THR A 912 -17.52 -7.38 -37.58
C THR A 912 -18.62 -6.58 -38.27
N LEU A 913 -19.32 -5.71 -37.54
CA LEU A 913 -20.51 -4.99 -38.03
C LEU A 913 -20.18 -3.62 -38.63
N ILE A 914 -19.13 -2.95 -38.17
CA ILE A 914 -18.77 -1.60 -38.63
C ILE A 914 -17.54 -1.66 -39.54
N VAL A 915 -16.44 -2.17 -39.01
CA VAL A 915 -15.14 -2.10 -39.72
C VAL A 915 -15.14 -2.97 -40.96
N ARG A 916 -15.58 -4.22 -40.85
CA ARG A 916 -15.53 -5.18 -41.95
C ARG A 916 -16.67 -5.02 -42.94
N ALA A 917 -17.88 -4.73 -42.44
CA ALA A 917 -19.05 -4.60 -43.30
C ALA A 917 -19.03 -3.31 -44.12
N PHE A 918 -18.43 -2.23 -43.60
CA PHE A 918 -18.52 -0.90 -44.21
C PHE A 918 -17.17 -0.21 -44.41
N MET A 919 -16.33 -0.11 -43.38
CA MET A 919 -15.11 0.71 -43.44
C MET A 919 -14.06 0.15 -44.42
N THR A 920 -13.69 -1.12 -44.26
CA THR A 920 -12.66 -1.79 -45.08
C THR A 920 -13.04 -1.84 -46.57
N PRO A 921 -14.28 -2.23 -46.96
CA PRO A 921 -14.69 -2.17 -48.37
C PRO A 921 -14.77 -0.74 -48.92
N SER A 922 -15.12 0.25 -48.10
CA SER A 922 -15.14 1.68 -48.53
C SER A 922 -13.74 2.20 -48.84
N ILE A 923 -12.76 1.87 -47.98
CA ILE A 923 -11.34 2.22 -48.21
C ILE A 923 -10.82 1.51 -49.46
N ALA A 924 -11.15 0.23 -49.65
CA ALA A 924 -10.77 -0.52 -50.85
C ALA A 924 -11.39 0.07 -52.12
N ALA A 925 -12.66 0.50 -52.07
CA ALA A 925 -13.34 1.14 -53.19
C ALA A 925 -12.74 2.53 -53.52
N LEU A 926 -12.35 3.33 -52.53
CA LEU A 926 -11.71 4.64 -52.71
C LEU A 926 -10.32 4.52 -53.33
N LEU A 927 -9.49 3.61 -52.81
CA LEU A 927 -8.12 3.41 -53.29
C LEU A 927 -8.09 2.70 -54.66
N GLY A 928 -9.12 1.93 -55.01
CA GLY A 928 -9.27 1.30 -56.32
C GLY A 928 -8.06 0.45 -56.72
N ARG A 929 -7.34 0.85 -57.78
CA ARG A 929 -6.12 0.14 -58.23
C ARG A 929 -4.93 0.29 -57.26
N TRP A 930 -4.87 1.39 -56.51
CA TRP A 930 -3.81 1.63 -55.53
C TRP A 930 -3.94 0.75 -54.30
N PHE A 931 -5.15 0.25 -54.02
CA PHE A 931 -5.36 -0.72 -52.96
C PHE A 931 -4.47 -1.95 -53.15
N TRP A 932 -4.20 -2.40 -54.37
CA TRP A 932 -3.41 -3.61 -54.60
C TRP A 932 -1.91 -3.38 -54.74
N TRP A 933 -1.41 -2.15 -54.58
CA TRP A 933 0.00 -1.83 -54.81
C TRP A 933 0.94 -2.68 -53.92
N PRO A 934 2.01 -3.29 -54.47
CA PRO A 934 2.58 -3.12 -55.82
C PRO A 934 2.02 -4.06 -56.93
N ILE A 935 1.02 -4.88 -56.63
CA ILE A 935 0.39 -5.77 -57.61
C ILE A 935 -0.41 -4.94 -58.63
N ARG A 936 -0.06 -5.03 -59.92
CA ARG A 936 -0.80 -4.34 -60.99
C ARG A 936 -2.12 -5.07 -61.30
N VAL A 937 -3.25 -4.49 -60.90
CA VAL A 937 -4.60 -5.05 -61.11
C VAL A 937 -5.39 -4.22 -62.12
N ARG A 938 -6.14 -4.88 -63.02
CA ARG A 938 -7.01 -4.22 -64.02
C ARG A 938 -8.30 -3.73 -63.36
N SER A 939 -8.70 -2.49 -63.66
CA SER A 939 -9.91 -1.87 -63.10
C SER A 939 -11.21 -2.31 -63.77
N ARG A 940 -11.16 -2.84 -64.99
CA ARG A 940 -12.31 -3.32 -65.78
C ARG A 940 -12.11 -4.79 -66.21
N PRO A 941 -13.19 -5.59 -66.31
CA PRO A 941 -13.10 -6.98 -66.77
C PRO A 941 -12.52 -7.06 -68.19
N ALA A 942 -11.83 -8.16 -68.51
CA ALA A 942 -11.32 -8.39 -69.85
C ALA A 942 -12.49 -8.40 -70.85
N ARG A 943 -12.41 -7.58 -71.90
CA ARG A 943 -13.37 -7.60 -73.00
C ARG A 943 -13.30 -9.01 -73.61
N ARG A 944 -14.36 -9.83 -73.47
CA ARG A 944 -14.45 -11.09 -74.24
C ARG A 944 -14.35 -10.67 -75.71
N SER A 945 -13.33 -11.11 -76.43
CA SER A 945 -13.33 -10.98 -77.88
C SER A 945 -14.48 -11.86 -78.37
N THR A 946 -15.58 -11.23 -78.75
CA THR A 946 -16.55 -11.86 -79.65
C THR A 946 -15.83 -12.04 -80.98
N VAL A 947 -15.08 -13.14 -81.12
CA VAL A 947 -14.76 -13.67 -82.44
C VAL A 947 -16.12 -14.04 -83.02
N PRO A 948 -16.56 -13.44 -84.15
CA PRO A 948 -17.75 -13.92 -84.82
C PRO A 948 -17.47 -15.37 -85.20
N VAL A 949 -18.32 -16.29 -84.75
CA VAL A 949 -18.38 -17.63 -85.35
C VAL A 949 -18.67 -17.37 -86.82
N GLN A 950 -17.68 -17.57 -87.69
CA GLN A 950 -17.92 -17.67 -89.13
C GLN A 950 -18.95 -18.77 -89.31
N ALA A 951 -20.13 -18.39 -89.80
CA ALA A 951 -21.10 -19.36 -90.27
C ALA A 951 -20.43 -20.19 -91.38
N ASP A 952 -20.46 -21.51 -91.19
CA ASP A 952 -20.00 -22.48 -92.16
C ASP A 952 -20.80 -22.32 -93.47
N PRO A 953 -20.20 -22.24 -94.66
CA PRO A 953 -20.92 -22.01 -95.92
C PRO A 953 -21.74 -23.22 -96.42
N SER A 954 -21.89 -24.26 -95.62
CA SER A 954 -22.47 -25.55 -96.03
C SER A 954 -23.99 -25.65 -95.88
N ASP A 955 -24.66 -24.68 -95.26
CA ASP A 955 -26.11 -24.80 -94.91
C ASP A 955 -27.06 -23.95 -95.78
N ARG A 956 -26.66 -23.69 -97.04
CA ARG A 956 -27.51 -23.06 -98.08
C ARG A 956 -28.11 -24.09 -99.02
N SER A 957 -28.89 -25.02 -98.49
CA SER A 957 -29.87 -25.76 -99.30
C SER A 957 -30.92 -26.38 -98.40
N LEU A 958 -32.04 -25.69 -98.21
CA LEU A 958 -33.40 -26.22 -98.05
C LEU A 958 -34.32 -25.07 -97.65
N VAL A 959 -34.77 -24.31 -98.65
CA VAL A 959 -35.96 -23.47 -98.56
C VAL A 959 -37.06 -24.17 -99.35
N PRO A 960 -38.22 -24.47 -98.76
CA PRO A 960 -39.48 -24.46 -99.48
C PRO A 960 -40.12 -23.07 -99.30
N GLN A 961 -40.36 -22.42 -100.44
CA GLN A 961 -41.27 -21.29 -100.57
C GLN A 961 -42.69 -21.71 -100.19
N THR A 962 -43.43 -20.80 -99.53
CA THR A 962 -44.86 -20.43 -99.75
C THR A 962 -45.28 -19.53 -98.57
N SER A 963 -45.47 -18.22 -98.78
CA SER A 963 -46.77 -17.53 -99.01
C SER A 963 -47.77 -17.76 -97.86
N THR A 964 -48.39 -16.78 -97.20
CA THR A 964 -48.93 -15.49 -97.66
C THR A 964 -49.50 -14.73 -96.45
N CYS A 965 -49.51 -13.40 -96.57
CA CYS A 965 -50.23 -12.37 -95.78
C CYS A 965 -49.74 -12.05 -94.36
#